data_AF-A0A7J9A5J1-F1
#
_entry.id   AF-A0A7J9A5J1-F1
#
_cell.length_a   1.000
_cell.length_b   1.000
_cell.length_c   1.000
_cell.angle_alpha   90.00
_cell.angle_beta   90.00
_cell.angle_gamma   90.00
#
_symmetry.space_group_name_H-M   'P 1'
#
loop_
_entity.id
_entity.type
_entity.pdbx_description
1 polymer ?
#
loop_
_entity_poly.entity_id
_entity_poly.type
_entity_poly.pdbx_seq_one_letter_code
_entity_poly.pdbx_strand_id
1 'polypeptide(L)'
;MQPNCIILAISPANQDLATSDAIKISREVDPAGERTIGVLTKIDLMDKGTDAVDILEGKSYRLKFPWIGVVNRSQADINKNVDMIAARRREREYFASTQEYKHLAQRMGSEHLAKVLSKHLETVIKSRIPGIQSLINKTIAELETELSRLGKPIAADAGGKLYTIMEICRLFDQNYREHLDGVRSGGDKVYNVFDNQLPAALQRLQFDKQLSMENIRKLITEADGYQPHLIAPEQGYRRLIESTLVTIRGPAEASVDAIHSILKDLVHKAMNETPELKQYPALRTEVGNAAMESLERMREQSKKATLQLVDMECCYLTVDFFRKLPQEVDKGGNPSQSIFDRYNEAYLRRIGTTVLSYVNAVCAGLRHSIPKSIVYCQVREARRSLLDFYYTELGKLEQNRLSALLNEDPAIMERRSALAKRLELYRSAQAEIDTVAWANISEYQKERTRTANAVMSFEREDFGLLGPLHLNSIDWANSNHQRSIAASLVQGTYILERDRQEKRQGSQALAPPWWEFFHFKLIRQLVDDADSCVFGAIYEYAPPSSHCNDSIDRSPRYVIAFRGTINKPDSFSRDFSLDIDIIRNGLHQTSRFEIAMKAVRNMVAMVGDSNVWLAGHSLGAAMAMLAGKTIAKTGNFLEAFLFNPPFLSAPIERINYGNVKHGLRFASSVITAGLVLATKGNSQTSQSEDPFFILSAWTPCLFVNPTDHLCSEYIGYFEHRKKMEEIGYGAIERLATQNSLGDLFMSVVRRSAEAAEPLHLLPSAYLTVNLTPSQDFKQAHGIQQWWRPDLHLKCNLYKYK
;
A
#
# COMPACT_ATOMS: atom_id res chain seq x y z
N MET A 1 26.75 -16.42 44.82
CA MET A 1 25.69 -16.94 43.91
C MET A 1 24.89 -15.78 43.33
N GLN A 2 24.39 -15.88 42.09
CA GLN A 2 23.56 -14.82 41.48
C GLN A 2 22.20 -14.69 42.20
N PRO A 3 21.59 -13.48 42.30
CA PRO A 3 20.31 -13.27 42.96
C PRO A 3 19.12 -14.00 42.31
N ASN A 4 19.21 -14.30 41.02
CA ASN A 4 18.16 -14.94 40.22
C ASN A 4 18.35 -16.47 40.11
N CYS A 5 18.41 -17.18 41.25
CA CYS A 5 18.44 -18.65 41.24
C CYS A 5 17.64 -19.26 42.40
N ILE A 6 17.07 -20.43 42.15
CA ILE A 6 16.40 -21.28 43.15
C ILE A 6 17.45 -22.20 43.76
N ILE A 7 17.49 -22.29 45.09
CA ILE A 7 18.42 -23.16 45.83
C ILE A 7 17.67 -24.41 46.26
N LEU A 8 18.15 -25.57 45.83
CA LEU A 8 17.66 -26.87 46.29
C LEU A 8 18.62 -27.43 47.34
N ALA A 9 18.28 -27.28 48.61
CA ALA A 9 19.12 -27.72 49.72
C ALA A 9 18.81 -29.21 50.02
N ILE A 10 19.59 -30.10 49.42
CA ILE A 10 19.41 -31.55 49.54
C ILE A 10 20.17 -32.07 50.74
N SER A 11 19.51 -32.82 51.62
CA SER A 11 20.12 -33.46 52.79
C SER A 11 19.63 -34.90 52.94
N PRO A 12 20.48 -35.86 53.31
CA PRO A 12 20.04 -37.22 53.60
C PRO A 12 19.38 -37.31 54.98
N ALA A 13 18.31 -38.08 55.11
CA ALA A 13 17.51 -38.20 56.33
C ALA A 13 18.20 -39.00 57.45
N ASN A 14 19.20 -39.80 57.10
CA ASN A 14 19.97 -40.62 58.04
C ASN A 14 21.16 -39.86 58.67
N GLN A 15 21.24 -38.55 58.48
CA GLN A 15 22.24 -37.67 59.09
C GLN A 15 21.56 -36.52 59.82
N ASP A 16 22.21 -35.99 60.85
CA ASP A 16 21.69 -34.83 61.58
C ASP A 16 21.68 -33.58 60.67
N LEU A 17 20.48 -33.01 60.49
CA LEU A 17 20.24 -31.85 59.66
C LEU A 17 21.03 -30.62 60.13
N ALA A 18 21.31 -30.49 61.43
CA ALA A 18 22.10 -29.39 61.99
C ALA A 18 23.54 -29.36 61.44
N THR A 19 24.03 -30.49 60.93
CA THR A 19 25.36 -30.62 60.34
C THR A 19 25.39 -30.46 58.83
N SER A 20 24.24 -30.30 58.16
CA SER A 20 24.14 -30.23 56.69
C SER A 20 24.83 -29.00 56.09
N ASP A 21 25.84 -29.25 55.25
CA ASP A 21 26.55 -28.20 54.51
C ASP A 21 25.66 -27.48 53.49
N ALA A 22 24.71 -28.20 52.88
CA ALA A 22 23.77 -27.62 51.93
C ALA A 22 22.88 -26.53 52.57
N ILE A 23 22.56 -26.69 53.86
CA ILE A 23 21.77 -25.74 54.63
C ILE A 23 22.61 -24.57 55.16
N LYS A 24 23.87 -24.82 55.53
CA LYS A 24 24.81 -23.76 55.91
C LYS A 24 25.07 -22.82 54.74
N ILE A 25 25.41 -23.38 53.58
CA ILE A 25 25.72 -22.61 52.37
C ILE A 25 24.48 -21.86 51.86
N SER A 26 23.29 -22.46 51.90
CA SER A 26 22.07 -21.76 51.47
C SER A 26 21.76 -20.56 52.34
N ARG A 27 22.00 -20.63 53.66
CA ARG A 27 21.75 -19.54 54.61
C ARG A 27 22.72 -18.37 54.46
N GLU A 28 23.95 -18.60 54.02
CA GLU A 28 24.91 -17.52 53.72
C GLU A 28 24.43 -16.62 52.56
N VAL A 29 23.72 -17.21 51.58
CA VAL A 29 23.28 -16.50 50.37
C VAL A 29 21.77 -16.21 50.33
N ASP A 30 20.99 -16.84 51.19
CA ASP A 30 19.54 -16.65 51.37
C ASP A 30 19.15 -16.74 52.87
N PRO A 31 19.56 -15.75 53.70
CA PRO A 31 19.29 -15.80 55.15
C PRO A 31 17.80 -15.82 55.52
N ALA A 32 16.95 -15.27 54.64
CA ALA A 32 15.51 -15.21 54.82
C ALA A 32 14.77 -16.44 54.24
N GLY A 33 15.47 -17.34 53.56
CA GLY A 33 14.92 -18.57 52.98
C GLY A 33 13.89 -18.34 51.87
N GLU A 34 13.95 -17.21 51.16
CA GLU A 34 12.94 -16.80 50.18
C GLU A 34 13.02 -17.53 48.84
N ARG A 35 14.11 -18.24 48.60
CA ARG A 35 14.39 -18.97 47.35
C ARG A 35 15.05 -20.32 47.60
N THR A 36 14.98 -20.81 48.85
CA THR A 36 15.57 -22.09 49.28
C THR A 36 14.48 -23.12 49.57
N ILE A 37 14.54 -24.26 48.88
CA ILE A 37 13.65 -25.41 49.08
C ILE A 37 14.47 -26.54 49.71
N GLY A 38 14.03 -27.03 50.86
CA GLY A 38 14.64 -28.16 51.55
C GLY A 38 14.16 -29.49 50.99
N VAL A 39 15.09 -30.38 50.63
CA VAL A 39 14.78 -31.73 50.15
C VAL A 39 15.46 -32.76 51.03
N LEU A 40 14.67 -33.67 51.58
CA LEU A 40 15.17 -34.74 52.42
C LEU A 40 15.16 -36.06 51.62
N THR A 41 16.33 -36.67 51.45
CA THR A 41 16.51 -37.90 50.66
C THR A 41 16.81 -39.09 51.57
N LYS A 42 16.72 -40.33 51.06
CA LYS A 42 17.09 -41.55 51.81
C LYS A 42 16.27 -41.76 53.10
N ILE A 43 15.02 -41.32 53.11
CA ILE A 43 14.11 -41.47 54.26
C ILE A 43 13.83 -42.95 54.56
N ASP A 44 13.90 -43.79 53.53
CA ASP A 44 13.79 -45.25 53.60
C ASP A 44 14.97 -45.93 54.33
N LEU A 45 16.09 -45.23 54.51
CA LEU A 45 17.32 -45.74 55.14
C LEU A 45 17.53 -45.20 56.57
N MET A 46 16.48 -44.65 57.20
CA MET A 46 16.54 -44.20 58.60
C MET A 46 16.56 -45.38 59.58
N ASP A 47 17.15 -45.16 60.75
CA ASP A 47 17.23 -46.18 61.79
C ASP A 47 15.84 -46.50 62.35
N LYS A 48 15.58 -47.79 62.61
CA LYS A 48 14.29 -48.26 63.11
C LYS A 48 13.97 -47.60 64.46
N GLY A 49 12.81 -46.96 64.57
CA GLY A 49 12.38 -46.20 65.75
C GLY A 49 12.67 -44.70 65.68
N THR A 50 13.23 -44.21 64.56
CA THR A 50 13.40 -42.78 64.27
C THR A 50 12.56 -42.36 63.06
N ASP A 51 12.15 -41.10 63.01
CA ASP A 51 11.40 -40.52 61.90
C ASP A 51 11.86 -39.08 61.61
N ALA A 52 11.49 -38.57 60.43
CA ALA A 52 11.81 -37.22 59.98
C ALA A 52 10.59 -36.28 59.99
N VAL A 53 9.51 -36.60 60.70
CA VAL A 53 8.25 -35.86 60.66
C VAL A 53 8.45 -34.40 61.09
N ASP A 54 9.19 -34.16 62.17
CA ASP A 54 9.46 -32.81 62.66
C ASP A 54 10.29 -31.96 61.68
N ILE A 55 11.13 -32.57 60.86
CA ILE A 55 11.87 -31.88 59.80
C ILE A 55 10.94 -31.58 58.63
N LEU A 56 10.17 -32.58 58.17
CA LEU A 56 9.25 -32.47 57.04
C LEU A 56 8.09 -31.49 57.29
N GLU A 57 7.63 -31.37 58.53
CA GLU A 57 6.64 -30.38 58.96
C GLU A 57 7.25 -28.99 59.20
N GLY A 58 8.58 -28.87 59.13
CA GLY A 58 9.31 -27.62 59.36
C GLY A 58 9.34 -27.17 60.82
N LYS A 59 9.11 -28.07 61.78
CA LYS A 59 9.19 -27.79 63.22
C LYS A 59 10.65 -27.70 63.69
N SER A 60 11.49 -28.62 63.23
CA SER A 60 12.92 -28.69 63.58
C SER A 60 13.74 -27.61 62.87
N TYR A 61 13.49 -27.40 61.56
CA TYR A 61 14.14 -26.36 60.77
C TYR A 61 13.16 -25.63 59.86
N ARG A 62 12.89 -24.35 60.15
CA ARG A 62 11.91 -23.53 59.41
C ARG A 62 12.53 -22.92 58.15
N LEU A 63 11.94 -23.23 57.00
CA LEU A 63 12.15 -22.55 55.71
C LEU A 63 10.82 -21.90 55.27
N LYS A 64 10.86 -20.89 54.38
CA LYS A 64 9.62 -20.32 53.81
C LYS A 64 8.90 -21.31 52.88
N PHE A 65 9.65 -22.19 52.22
CA PHE A 65 9.10 -23.34 51.49
C PHE A 65 9.12 -24.60 52.36
N PRO A 66 8.11 -25.48 52.22
CA PRO A 66 8.06 -26.70 53.01
C PRO A 66 9.20 -27.65 52.62
N TRP A 67 9.65 -28.45 53.60
CA TRP A 67 10.53 -29.57 53.36
C TRP A 67 9.80 -30.66 52.60
N ILE A 68 10.48 -31.26 51.61
CA ILE A 68 9.91 -32.33 50.79
C ILE A 68 10.79 -33.56 50.87
N GLY A 69 10.22 -34.64 51.37
CA GLY A 69 10.84 -35.95 51.43
C GLY A 69 10.75 -36.68 50.10
N VAL A 70 11.85 -37.30 49.66
CA VAL A 70 11.89 -38.10 48.44
C VAL A 70 12.56 -39.45 48.69
N VAL A 71 12.04 -40.48 48.04
CA VAL A 71 12.63 -41.82 48.04
C VAL A 71 13.12 -42.10 46.63
N ASN A 72 14.42 -42.34 46.52
CA ASN A 72 15.09 -42.57 45.24
C ASN A 72 15.40 -44.05 45.04
N ARG A 73 15.81 -44.41 43.83
CA ARG A 73 16.32 -45.76 43.55
C ARG A 73 17.57 -46.04 44.40
N SER A 74 17.62 -47.21 45.03
CA SER A 74 18.83 -47.69 45.70
C SER A 74 19.90 -48.10 44.68
N GLN A 75 21.14 -48.31 45.12
CA GLN A 75 22.20 -48.80 44.24
C GLN A 75 21.84 -50.16 43.62
N ALA A 76 21.15 -51.03 44.36
CA ALA A 76 20.67 -52.32 43.86
C ALA A 76 19.59 -52.15 42.77
N ASP A 77 18.68 -51.18 42.92
CA ASP A 77 17.65 -50.87 41.93
C ASP A 77 18.25 -50.30 40.64
N ILE A 78 19.30 -49.49 40.76
CA ILE A 78 20.05 -48.96 39.62
C ILE A 78 20.74 -50.11 38.88
N ASN A 79 21.43 -51.00 39.61
CA ASN A 79 22.11 -52.17 39.02
C ASN A 79 21.12 -53.13 38.33
N LYS A 80 19.86 -53.17 38.78
CA LYS A 80 18.77 -53.96 38.19
C LYS A 80 17.99 -53.23 37.10
N ASN A 81 18.40 -52.01 36.71
CA ASN A 81 17.71 -51.16 35.75
C ASN A 81 16.21 -50.99 36.03
N VAL A 82 15.84 -50.81 37.31
CA VAL A 82 14.43 -50.59 37.68
C VAL A 82 13.93 -49.31 37.03
N ASP A 83 12.80 -49.44 36.34
CA ASP A 83 12.15 -48.34 35.64
C ASP A 83 11.70 -47.22 36.60
N MET A 84 11.71 -45.98 36.09
CA MET A 84 11.32 -44.80 36.85
C MET A 84 9.84 -44.81 37.24
N ILE A 85 8.94 -45.39 36.43
CA ILE A 85 7.52 -45.48 36.77
C ILE A 85 7.33 -46.42 37.96
N ALA A 86 8.07 -47.54 37.98
CA ALA A 86 8.08 -48.47 39.11
C ALA A 86 8.69 -47.84 40.37
N ALA A 87 9.77 -47.06 40.24
CA ALA A 87 10.37 -46.33 41.35
C ALA A 87 9.42 -45.28 41.96
N ARG A 88 8.70 -44.52 41.12
CA ARG A 88 7.69 -43.54 41.55
C ARG A 88 6.49 -44.18 42.24
N ARG A 89 6.05 -45.34 41.74
CA ARG A 89 4.99 -46.12 42.38
C ARG A 89 5.41 -46.58 43.78
N ARG A 90 6.62 -47.13 43.91
CA ARG A 90 7.18 -47.54 45.21
C ARG A 90 7.35 -46.36 46.17
N GLU A 91 7.80 -45.21 45.70
CA GLU A 91 7.88 -43.97 46.50
C GLU A 91 6.49 -43.57 47.04
N ARG A 92 5.46 -43.60 46.18
CA ARG A 92 4.08 -43.28 46.58
C ARG A 92 3.52 -44.29 47.60
N GLU A 93 3.76 -45.58 47.35
CA GLU A 93 3.37 -46.67 48.26
C GLU A 93 4.08 -46.55 49.62
N TYR A 94 5.37 -46.19 49.63
CA TYR A 94 6.14 -45.97 50.86
C TYR A 94 5.51 -44.89 51.73
N PHE A 95 5.25 -43.70 51.19
CA PHE A 95 4.62 -42.62 51.95
C PHE A 95 3.16 -42.91 52.32
N ALA A 96 2.43 -43.72 51.55
CA ALA A 96 1.05 -44.09 51.84
C ALA A 96 0.90 -45.22 52.89
N SER A 97 1.89 -46.11 52.97
CA SER A 97 1.86 -47.30 53.86
C SER A 97 2.60 -47.10 55.18
N THR A 98 3.57 -46.18 55.24
CA THR A 98 4.32 -45.87 56.47
C THR A 98 3.47 -45.04 57.42
N GLN A 99 3.24 -45.53 58.65
CA GLN A 99 2.30 -44.96 59.61
C GLN A 99 2.64 -43.50 59.99
N GLU A 100 3.93 -43.21 60.13
CA GLU A 100 4.49 -41.93 60.55
C GLU A 100 4.36 -40.84 59.46
N TYR A 101 4.36 -41.22 58.18
CA TYR A 101 4.34 -40.26 57.04
C TYR A 101 3.01 -40.21 56.30
N LYS A 102 2.04 -41.07 56.67
CA LYS A 102 0.77 -41.22 55.97
C LYS A 102 -0.02 -39.91 55.85
N HIS A 103 0.00 -39.07 56.88
CA HIS A 103 -0.67 -37.76 56.85
C HIS A 103 0.04 -36.73 55.97
N LEU A 104 1.33 -36.94 55.66
CA LEU A 104 2.13 -36.08 54.80
C LEU A 104 2.20 -36.58 53.34
N ALA A 105 1.69 -37.77 53.04
CA ALA A 105 1.87 -38.45 51.76
C ALA A 105 1.52 -37.59 50.52
N GLN A 106 0.52 -36.71 50.62
CA GLN A 106 0.12 -35.81 49.52
C GLN A 106 1.13 -34.67 49.23
N ARG A 107 2.01 -34.38 50.19
CA ARG A 107 3.02 -33.30 50.17
C ARG A 107 4.45 -33.83 50.03
N MET A 108 4.61 -35.15 49.86
CA MET A 108 5.88 -35.82 49.76
C MET A 108 6.06 -36.48 48.39
N GLY A 109 7.27 -36.97 48.15
CA GLY A 109 7.64 -37.62 46.93
C GLY A 109 8.05 -36.65 45.82
N SER A 110 8.74 -37.19 44.83
CA SER A 110 9.39 -36.35 43.82
C SER A 110 8.41 -35.75 42.81
N GLU A 111 7.22 -36.34 42.64
CA GLU A 111 6.14 -35.72 41.85
C GLU A 111 5.65 -34.42 42.49
N HIS A 112 5.53 -34.39 43.82
CA HIS A 112 5.17 -33.17 44.55
C HIS A 112 6.30 -32.14 44.48
N LEU A 113 7.55 -32.58 44.66
CA LEU A 113 8.73 -31.72 44.50
C LEU A 113 8.78 -31.05 43.12
N ALA A 114 8.56 -31.81 42.05
CA ALA A 114 8.52 -31.28 40.69
C ALA A 114 7.44 -30.20 40.53
N LYS A 115 6.22 -30.45 41.05
CA LYS A 115 5.12 -29.48 41.01
C LYS A 115 5.46 -28.18 41.74
N VAL A 116 6.08 -28.27 42.92
CA VAL A 116 6.49 -27.11 43.72
C VAL A 116 7.58 -26.30 43.00
N LEU A 117 8.58 -26.98 42.45
CA LEU A 117 9.65 -26.33 41.68
C LEU A 117 9.12 -25.64 40.42
N SER A 118 8.23 -26.31 39.67
CA SER A 118 7.60 -25.72 38.47
C SER A 118 6.80 -24.47 38.83
N LYS A 119 5.98 -24.51 39.88
CA LYS A 119 5.17 -23.36 40.33
C LYS A 119 6.04 -22.18 40.79
N HIS A 120 7.13 -22.47 41.50
CA HIS A 120 8.04 -21.43 41.97
C HIS A 120 8.79 -20.79 40.80
N LEU A 121 9.33 -21.59 39.88
CA LEU A 121 9.97 -21.11 38.66
C LEU A 121 9.03 -20.24 37.81
N GLU A 122 7.80 -20.68 37.62
CA GLU A 122 6.76 -19.93 36.92
C GLU A 122 6.50 -18.56 37.56
N THR A 123 6.42 -18.50 38.90
CA THR A 123 6.21 -17.25 39.64
C THR A 123 7.37 -16.28 39.44
N VAL A 124 8.62 -16.78 39.50
CA VAL A 124 9.81 -15.98 39.29
C VAL A 124 9.87 -15.45 37.86
N ILE A 125 9.59 -16.29 36.85
CA ILE A 125 9.53 -15.88 35.44
C ILE A 125 8.46 -14.80 35.25
N LYS A 126 7.25 -15.00 35.78
CA LYS A 126 6.14 -14.02 35.70
C LYS A 126 6.51 -12.66 36.28
N SER A 127 7.22 -12.63 37.42
CA SER A 127 7.64 -11.37 38.05
C SER A 127 8.67 -10.57 37.24
N ARG A 128 9.44 -11.24 36.36
CA ARG A 128 10.52 -10.62 35.58
C ARG A 128 10.08 -10.17 34.19
N ILE A 129 9.06 -10.81 33.60
CA ILE A 129 8.54 -10.50 32.26
C ILE A 129 8.28 -8.99 32.04
N PRO A 130 7.59 -8.25 32.95
CA PRO A 130 7.33 -6.82 32.73
C PRO A 130 8.60 -5.97 32.60
N GLY A 131 9.64 -6.30 33.38
CA GLY A 131 10.92 -5.61 33.31
C GLY A 131 11.65 -5.87 31.99
N ILE A 132 11.62 -7.11 31.50
CA ILE A 132 12.20 -7.48 30.20
C ILE A 132 11.43 -6.79 29.06
N GLN A 133 10.10 -6.80 29.11
CA GLN A 133 9.26 -6.13 28.11
C GLN A 133 9.55 -4.62 28.03
N SER A 134 9.68 -3.95 29.19
CA SER A 134 10.04 -2.54 29.23
C SER A 134 11.43 -2.26 28.62
N LEU A 135 12.41 -3.12 28.89
CA LEU A 135 13.77 -2.98 28.35
C LEU A 135 13.79 -3.15 26.82
N ILE A 136 13.08 -4.16 26.30
CA ILE A 136 12.94 -4.41 24.87
C ILE A 136 12.27 -3.22 24.19
N ASN A 137 11.14 -2.75 24.71
CA ASN A 137 10.40 -1.62 24.14
C ASN A 137 11.24 -0.35 24.10
N LYS A 138 11.98 -0.06 25.18
CA LYS A 138 12.91 1.08 25.22
C LYS A 138 14.00 0.95 24.15
N THR A 139 14.62 -0.22 24.04
CA THR A 139 15.71 -0.46 23.09
C THR A 139 15.22 -0.38 21.64
N ILE A 140 14.01 -0.89 21.35
CA ILE A 140 13.37 -0.75 20.04
C ILE A 140 13.20 0.72 19.67
N ALA A 141 12.66 1.54 20.57
CA ALA A 141 12.45 2.97 20.31
C ALA A 141 13.78 3.71 20.03
N GLU A 142 14.84 3.38 20.78
CA GLU A 142 16.18 3.93 20.56
C GLU A 142 16.74 3.55 19.17
N LEU A 143 16.63 2.26 18.80
CA LEU A 143 17.08 1.75 17.50
C LEU A 143 16.28 2.35 16.33
N GLU A 144 14.97 2.49 16.45
CA GLU A 144 14.10 3.10 15.43
C GLU A 144 14.44 4.58 15.22
N THR A 145 14.71 5.31 16.30
CA THR A 145 15.14 6.71 16.22
C THR A 145 16.47 6.85 15.51
N GLU A 146 17.43 5.97 15.81
CA GLU A 146 18.74 5.98 15.14
C GLU A 146 18.65 5.59 13.65
N LEU A 147 17.84 4.57 13.32
CA LEU A 147 17.56 4.17 11.94
C LEU A 147 16.88 5.28 11.15
N SER A 148 15.90 5.97 11.75
CA SER A 148 15.24 7.12 11.11
C SER A 148 16.22 8.23 10.77
N ARG A 149 17.20 8.50 11.64
CA ARG A 149 18.25 9.50 11.39
C ARG A 149 19.20 9.09 10.26
N LEU A 150 19.49 7.79 10.11
CA LEU A 150 20.34 7.30 9.04
C LEU A 150 19.60 7.18 7.70
N GLY A 151 18.26 7.20 7.68
CA GLY A 151 17.46 7.08 6.46
C GLY A 151 17.11 5.63 6.09
N LYS A 152 16.33 5.46 5.03
CA LYS A 152 15.84 4.14 4.59
C LYS A 152 16.96 3.31 3.91
N PRO A 153 16.94 1.97 4.03
CA PRO A 153 17.83 1.12 3.24
C PRO A 153 17.49 1.24 1.75
N ILE A 154 18.53 1.36 0.93
CA ILE A 154 18.41 1.38 -0.53
C ILE A 154 18.40 -0.07 -1.01
N ALA A 155 17.48 -0.42 -1.90
CA ALA A 155 17.45 -1.74 -2.50
C ALA A 155 18.73 -2.02 -3.31
N ALA A 156 19.18 -3.27 -3.35
CA ALA A 156 20.40 -3.65 -4.06
C ALA A 156 20.24 -3.62 -5.59
N ASP A 157 19.04 -3.91 -6.08
CA ASP A 157 18.68 -4.00 -7.48
C ASP A 157 18.48 -2.63 -8.14
N ALA A 158 18.56 -2.59 -9.47
CA ALA A 158 18.44 -1.36 -10.26
C ALA A 158 17.07 -0.68 -10.09
N GLY A 159 16.00 -1.47 -9.95
CA GLY A 159 14.63 -0.97 -9.86
C GLY A 159 14.38 -0.20 -8.56
N GLY A 160 14.80 -0.77 -7.43
CA GLY A 160 14.64 -0.07 -6.15
C GLY A 160 15.59 1.14 -6.01
N LYS A 161 16.77 1.13 -6.64
CA LYS A 161 17.62 2.33 -6.75
C LYS A 161 16.95 3.43 -7.57
N LEU A 162 16.39 3.08 -8.73
CA LEU A 162 15.64 4.01 -9.57
C LEU A 162 14.44 4.59 -8.81
N TYR A 163 13.68 3.75 -8.13
CA TYR A 163 12.55 4.17 -7.30
C TYR A 163 12.98 5.18 -6.23
N THR A 164 14.07 4.90 -5.52
CA THR A 164 14.60 5.78 -4.47
C THR A 164 15.00 7.14 -5.04
N ILE A 165 15.69 7.17 -6.19
CA ILE A 165 16.05 8.42 -6.88
C ILE A 165 14.80 9.20 -7.28
N MET A 166 13.79 8.52 -7.84
CA MET A 166 12.53 9.16 -8.23
C MET A 166 11.74 9.69 -7.03
N GLU A 167 11.73 8.99 -5.90
CA GLU A 167 11.10 9.47 -4.65
C GLU A 167 11.75 10.77 -4.18
N ILE A 168 13.08 10.83 -4.17
CA ILE A 168 13.85 12.03 -3.80
C ILE A 168 13.57 13.18 -4.77
N CYS A 169 13.55 12.91 -6.08
CA CYS A 169 13.22 13.92 -7.09
C CYS A 169 11.81 14.48 -6.92
N ARG A 170 10.83 13.65 -6.53
CA ARG A 170 9.46 14.09 -6.24
C ARG A 170 9.36 14.98 -5.01
N LEU A 171 10.12 14.67 -3.95
CA LEU A 171 10.18 15.52 -2.76
C LEU A 171 10.75 16.90 -3.09
N PHE A 172 11.83 16.94 -3.87
CA PHE A 172 12.38 18.19 -4.38
C PHE A 172 11.37 18.96 -5.24
N ASP A 173 10.71 18.29 -6.19
CA ASP A 173 9.75 18.92 -7.09
C ASP A 173 8.51 19.43 -6.34
N GLN A 174 8.06 18.73 -5.31
CA GLN A 174 7.02 19.21 -4.40
C GLN A 174 7.46 20.48 -3.66
N ASN A 175 8.65 20.48 -3.04
CA ASN A 175 9.18 21.65 -2.34
C ASN A 175 9.32 22.86 -3.29
N TYR A 176 9.77 22.64 -4.52
CA TYR A 176 9.86 23.67 -5.55
C TYR A 176 8.48 24.25 -5.89
N ARG A 177 7.47 23.40 -6.11
CA ARG A 177 6.09 23.85 -6.38
C ARG A 177 5.50 24.62 -5.21
N GLU A 178 5.76 24.22 -3.96
CA GLU A 178 5.30 24.94 -2.77
C GLU A 178 5.91 26.35 -2.67
N HIS A 179 7.18 26.55 -3.04
CA HIS A 179 7.77 27.88 -3.15
C HIS A 179 7.14 28.71 -4.27
N LEU A 180 6.84 28.10 -5.40
CA LEU A 180 6.29 28.80 -6.57
C LEU A 180 4.82 29.19 -6.37
N ASP A 181 4.02 28.31 -5.78
CA ASP A 181 2.60 28.52 -5.48
C ASP A 181 2.39 29.46 -4.26
N GLY A 182 3.47 29.87 -3.58
CA GLY A 182 3.44 30.83 -2.47
C GLY A 182 3.11 30.23 -1.09
N VAL A 183 3.06 28.90 -0.98
CA VAL A 183 2.99 28.20 0.31
C VAL A 183 4.27 28.41 1.12
N ARG A 184 5.42 28.51 0.41
CA ARG A 184 6.71 28.90 0.95
C ARG A 184 7.18 30.20 0.32
N SER A 185 8.09 30.92 1.01
CA SER A 185 8.58 32.21 0.55
C SER A 185 9.37 32.12 -0.77
N GLY A 186 9.17 33.09 -1.68
CA GLY A 186 9.99 33.27 -2.88
C GLY A 186 9.18 33.45 -4.17
N GLY A 187 8.08 32.73 -4.35
CA GLY A 187 7.21 32.87 -5.53
C GLY A 187 6.52 34.24 -5.62
N ASP A 188 6.30 34.90 -4.48
CA ASP A 188 5.77 36.26 -4.36
C ASP A 188 6.61 37.31 -5.13
N LYS A 189 7.92 37.07 -5.28
CA LYS A 189 8.83 37.95 -6.03
C LYS A 189 8.45 38.09 -7.51
N VAL A 190 7.75 37.10 -8.08
CA VAL A 190 7.25 37.13 -9.47
C VAL A 190 6.30 38.32 -9.65
N TYR A 191 5.41 38.56 -8.70
CA TYR A 191 4.49 39.71 -8.75
C TYR A 191 5.25 41.03 -8.73
N ASN A 192 6.31 41.16 -7.93
CA ASN A 192 7.12 42.38 -7.90
C ASN A 192 7.75 42.73 -9.26
N VAL A 193 8.14 41.73 -10.06
CA VAL A 193 8.65 41.96 -11.42
C VAL A 193 7.56 42.57 -12.31
N PHE A 194 6.35 42.03 -12.26
CA PHE A 194 5.26 42.46 -13.15
C PHE A 194 4.52 43.72 -12.69
N ASP A 195 4.36 43.89 -11.38
CA ASP A 195 3.58 45.00 -10.81
C ASP A 195 4.42 46.27 -10.65
N ASN A 196 5.74 46.12 -10.42
CA ASN A 196 6.63 47.25 -10.13
C ASN A 196 7.75 47.41 -11.17
N GLN A 197 8.55 46.37 -11.44
CA GLN A 197 9.77 46.53 -12.26
C GLN A 197 9.46 46.80 -13.74
N LEU A 198 8.61 45.98 -14.38
CA LEU A 198 8.24 46.16 -15.77
C LEU A 198 7.53 47.51 -16.01
N PRO A 199 6.52 47.92 -15.21
CA PRO A 199 5.88 49.22 -15.38
C PRO A 199 6.85 50.39 -15.20
N ALA A 200 7.74 50.33 -14.21
CA ALA A 200 8.76 51.35 -14.00
C ALA A 200 9.77 51.40 -15.18
N ALA A 201 10.16 50.25 -15.73
CA ALA A 201 11.04 50.18 -16.89
C ALA A 201 10.39 50.78 -18.14
N LEU A 202 9.10 50.52 -18.37
CA LEU A 202 8.33 51.13 -19.47
C LEU A 202 8.19 52.64 -19.31
N GLN A 203 7.94 53.14 -18.09
CA GLN A 203 7.84 54.59 -17.82
C GLN A 203 9.17 55.34 -17.99
N ARG A 204 10.31 54.66 -17.80
CA ARG A 204 11.64 55.25 -18.02
C ARG A 204 12.02 55.38 -19.49
N LEU A 205 11.27 54.75 -20.41
CA LEU A 205 11.50 54.91 -21.83
C LEU A 205 11.24 56.36 -22.23
N GLN A 206 12.28 57.03 -22.75
CA GLN A 206 12.20 58.42 -23.16
C GLN A 206 11.61 58.54 -24.57
N PHE A 207 10.32 58.24 -24.71
CA PHE A 207 9.62 58.34 -26.00
C PHE A 207 9.71 59.74 -26.60
N ASP A 208 9.73 60.79 -25.76
CA ASP A 208 9.87 62.18 -26.18
C ASP A 208 11.19 62.47 -26.92
N LYS A 209 12.26 61.72 -26.62
CA LYS A 209 13.54 61.84 -27.35
C LYS A 209 13.45 61.21 -28.73
N GLN A 210 12.77 60.07 -28.84
CA GLN A 210 12.52 59.40 -30.14
C GLN A 210 11.55 60.21 -30.99
N LEU A 211 10.59 60.90 -30.37
CA LEU A 211 9.62 61.77 -31.00
C LEU A 211 10.02 63.25 -30.94
N SER A 212 11.33 63.54 -30.98
CA SER A 212 11.81 64.91 -31.07
C SER A 212 11.35 65.56 -32.37
N MET A 213 11.14 66.89 -32.36
CA MET A 213 10.69 67.62 -33.56
C MET A 213 11.63 67.44 -34.76
N GLU A 214 12.94 67.34 -34.49
CA GLU A 214 13.95 67.07 -35.51
C GLU A 214 13.77 65.67 -36.13
N ASN A 215 13.58 64.63 -35.31
CA ASN A 215 13.41 63.27 -35.80
C ASN A 215 12.06 63.07 -36.52
N ILE A 216 10.98 63.67 -36.03
CA ILE A 216 9.67 63.65 -36.69
C ILE A 216 9.78 64.31 -38.07
N ARG A 217 10.37 65.52 -38.15
CA ARG A 217 10.56 66.20 -39.44
C ARG A 217 11.35 65.33 -40.40
N LYS A 218 12.48 64.79 -39.95
CA LYS A 218 13.34 63.92 -40.76
C LYS A 218 12.56 62.71 -41.30
N LEU A 219 11.94 61.91 -40.42
CA LEU A 219 11.30 60.65 -40.82
C LEU A 219 10.04 60.84 -41.67
N ILE A 220 9.26 61.91 -41.42
CA ILE A 220 8.10 62.24 -42.24
C ILE A 220 8.53 62.69 -43.64
N THR A 221 9.47 63.63 -43.73
CA THR A 221 9.95 64.13 -45.03
C THR A 221 10.67 63.04 -45.85
N GLU A 222 11.45 62.18 -45.19
CA GLU A 222 12.08 61.02 -45.85
C GLU A 222 11.06 59.98 -46.34
N ALA A 223 9.94 59.80 -45.63
CA ALA A 223 8.90 58.85 -46.02
C ALA A 223 8.00 59.37 -47.14
N ASP A 224 7.77 60.68 -47.21
CA ASP A 224 6.93 61.32 -48.24
C ASP A 224 7.67 61.56 -49.57
N GLY A 225 9.00 61.63 -49.55
CA GLY A 225 9.82 61.76 -50.75
C GLY A 225 9.66 63.11 -51.47
N TYR A 226 10.01 63.15 -52.76
CA TYR A 226 10.06 64.38 -53.56
C TYR A 226 8.67 64.93 -53.93
N GLN A 227 7.63 64.09 -53.97
CA GLN A 227 6.26 64.47 -54.33
C GLN A 227 5.28 64.08 -53.20
N PRO A 228 4.89 65.02 -52.32
CA PRO A 228 4.03 64.71 -51.19
C PRO A 228 2.62 64.32 -51.65
N HIS A 229 2.10 63.22 -51.09
CA HIS A 229 0.77 62.70 -51.39
C HIS A 229 -0.34 63.69 -50.92
N LEU A 230 -1.50 63.68 -51.57
CA LEU A 230 -2.67 64.50 -51.17
C LEU A 230 -3.33 64.01 -49.86
N ILE A 231 -2.92 62.85 -49.36
CA ILE A 231 -3.46 62.14 -48.18
C ILE A 231 -2.30 61.99 -47.17
N ALA A 232 -2.61 61.99 -45.87
CA ALA A 232 -1.66 61.97 -44.75
C ALA A 232 -0.46 61.00 -44.94
N PRO A 233 0.73 61.32 -44.37
CA PRO A 233 1.99 60.62 -44.63
C PRO A 233 2.10 59.28 -43.90
N GLU A 234 1.29 58.30 -44.34
CA GLU A 234 1.11 57.01 -43.67
C GLU A 234 2.44 56.31 -43.38
N GLN A 235 3.34 56.23 -44.36
CA GLN A 235 4.63 55.55 -44.20
C GLN A 235 5.52 56.22 -43.14
N GLY A 236 5.41 57.53 -42.97
CA GLY A 236 6.11 58.28 -41.94
C GLY A 236 5.59 57.95 -40.53
N TYR A 237 4.27 57.86 -40.36
CA TYR A 237 3.66 57.38 -39.11
C TYR A 237 4.11 55.96 -38.77
N ARG A 238 4.13 55.05 -39.75
CA ARG A 238 4.57 53.66 -39.54
C ARG A 238 6.01 53.60 -39.01
N ARG A 239 6.95 54.32 -39.65
CA ARG A 239 8.36 54.36 -39.22
C ARG A 239 8.55 54.98 -37.83
N LEU A 240 7.81 56.05 -37.52
CA LEU A 240 7.87 56.68 -36.20
C LEU A 240 7.38 55.74 -35.10
N ILE A 241 6.26 55.06 -35.33
CA ILE A 241 5.70 54.09 -34.38
C ILE A 241 6.66 52.90 -34.19
N GLU A 242 7.15 52.32 -35.29
CA GLU A 242 8.10 51.20 -35.28
C GLU A 242 9.38 51.56 -34.49
N SER A 243 9.99 52.71 -34.80
CA SER A 243 11.21 53.16 -34.12
C SER A 243 11.03 53.38 -32.62
N THR A 244 9.81 53.74 -32.20
CA THR A 244 9.50 53.95 -30.78
C THR A 244 9.18 52.63 -30.07
N LEU A 245 8.35 51.76 -30.67
CA LEU A 245 7.93 50.49 -30.07
C LEU A 245 9.08 49.49 -29.94
N VAL A 246 10.06 49.48 -30.86
CA VAL A 246 11.24 48.62 -30.78
C VAL A 246 12.02 48.81 -29.46
N THR A 247 11.95 50.00 -28.84
CA THR A 247 12.62 50.26 -27.55
C THR A 247 12.05 49.45 -26.38
N ILE A 248 10.82 48.92 -26.51
CA ILE A 248 10.15 48.08 -25.50
C ILE A 248 10.79 46.68 -25.40
N ARG A 249 11.51 46.24 -26.44
CA ARG A 249 12.21 44.95 -26.44
C ARG A 249 13.16 44.80 -25.25
N GLY A 250 13.88 45.86 -24.89
CA GLY A 250 14.82 45.87 -23.76
C GLY A 250 14.13 45.57 -22.42
N PRO A 251 13.14 46.36 -21.99
CA PRO A 251 12.35 46.07 -20.79
C PRO A 251 11.65 44.69 -20.79
N ALA A 252 11.19 44.22 -21.95
CA ALA A 252 10.55 42.91 -22.08
C ALA A 252 11.55 41.76 -21.84
N GLU A 253 12.74 41.84 -22.45
CA GLU A 253 13.83 40.88 -22.25
C GLU A 253 14.34 40.90 -20.81
N ALA A 254 14.53 42.08 -20.21
CA ALA A 254 14.93 42.22 -18.82
C ALA A 254 13.92 41.58 -17.85
N SER A 255 12.63 41.62 -18.17
CA SER A 255 11.58 40.96 -17.37
C SER A 255 11.64 39.43 -17.47
N VAL A 256 11.94 38.91 -18.67
CA VAL A 256 12.20 37.47 -18.88
C VAL A 256 13.38 37.00 -18.03
N ASP A 257 14.49 37.75 -18.06
CA ASP A 257 15.71 37.42 -17.32
C ASP A 257 15.52 37.52 -15.80
N ALA A 258 14.78 38.53 -15.34
CA ALA A 258 14.46 38.68 -13.91
C ALA A 258 13.64 37.49 -13.37
N ILE A 259 12.65 37.02 -14.13
CA ILE A 259 11.87 35.83 -13.76
C ILE A 259 12.74 34.58 -13.74
N HIS A 260 13.60 34.38 -14.75
CA HIS A 260 14.53 33.26 -14.77
C HIS A 260 15.43 33.23 -13.53
N SER A 261 15.97 34.38 -13.12
CA SER A 261 16.79 34.48 -11.90
C SER A 261 16.00 34.07 -10.65
N ILE A 262 14.74 34.47 -10.54
CA ILE A 262 13.87 34.07 -9.42
C ILE A 262 13.66 32.55 -9.44
N LEU A 263 13.37 31.95 -10.60
CA LEU A 263 13.15 30.50 -10.71
C LEU A 263 14.42 29.71 -10.34
N LYS A 264 15.62 30.19 -10.72
CA LYS A 264 16.90 29.61 -10.29
C LYS A 264 17.10 29.68 -8.78
N ASP A 265 16.80 30.82 -8.16
CA ASP A 265 16.85 30.95 -6.70
C ASP A 265 15.91 29.96 -5.99
N LEU A 266 14.71 29.74 -6.54
CA LEU A 266 13.75 28.77 -6.00
C LEU A 266 14.25 27.34 -6.09
N VAL A 267 14.93 26.96 -7.19
CA VAL A 267 15.58 25.65 -7.30
C VAL A 267 16.61 25.47 -6.18
N HIS A 268 17.47 26.47 -5.96
CA HIS A 268 18.47 26.39 -4.88
C HIS A 268 17.85 26.27 -3.49
N LYS A 269 16.77 27.01 -3.21
CA LYS A 269 16.02 26.88 -1.95
C LYS A 269 15.43 25.49 -1.78
N ALA A 270 14.72 24.98 -2.79
CA ALA A 270 14.10 23.66 -2.76
C ALA A 270 15.14 22.53 -2.58
N MET A 271 16.31 22.65 -3.22
CA MET A 271 17.42 21.71 -3.01
C MET A 271 17.94 21.72 -1.57
N ASN A 272 18.04 22.90 -0.94
CA ASN A 272 18.53 23.03 0.43
C ASN A 272 17.50 22.57 1.48
N GLU A 273 16.22 22.62 1.15
CA GLU A 273 15.12 22.18 2.02
C GLU A 273 14.78 20.69 1.85
N THR A 274 15.37 20.01 0.85
CA THR A 274 15.21 18.56 0.63
C THR A 274 16.35 17.81 1.34
N PRO A 275 16.10 17.16 2.50
CA PRO A 275 17.16 16.55 3.31
C PRO A 275 17.85 15.37 2.62
N GLU A 276 17.13 14.59 1.82
CA GLU A 276 17.67 13.42 1.10
C GLU A 276 18.69 13.85 0.04
N LEU A 277 18.51 15.01 -0.60
CA LEU A 277 19.51 15.55 -1.52
C LEU A 277 20.80 15.98 -0.78
N LYS A 278 20.76 16.26 0.52
CA LYS A 278 22.00 16.48 1.31
C LYS A 278 22.74 15.17 1.57
N GLN A 279 21.99 14.07 1.70
CA GLN A 279 22.55 12.73 1.92
C GLN A 279 23.23 12.16 0.68
N TYR A 280 22.77 12.52 -0.53
CA TYR A 280 23.32 12.02 -1.80
C TYR A 280 23.89 13.17 -2.67
N PRO A 281 25.16 13.58 -2.47
CA PRO A 281 25.75 14.72 -3.19
C PRO A 281 25.84 14.56 -4.71
N ALA A 282 26.06 13.34 -5.19
CA ALA A 282 26.10 13.04 -6.62
C ALA A 282 24.72 13.28 -7.26
N LEU A 283 23.66 12.70 -6.67
CA LEU A 283 22.28 12.94 -7.09
C LEU A 283 21.90 14.42 -7.01
N ARG A 284 22.32 15.13 -5.95
CA ARG A 284 22.07 16.57 -5.80
C ARG A 284 22.62 17.39 -6.96
N THR A 285 23.83 17.07 -7.41
CA THR A 285 24.46 17.77 -8.54
C THR A 285 23.68 17.52 -9.83
N GLU A 286 23.32 16.27 -10.10
CA GLU A 286 22.58 15.89 -11.31
C GLU A 286 21.17 16.50 -11.37
N VAL A 287 20.42 16.42 -10.27
CA VAL A 287 19.07 17.03 -10.18
C VAL A 287 19.16 18.55 -10.33
N GLY A 288 20.15 19.19 -9.70
CA GLY A 288 20.39 20.62 -9.82
C GLY A 288 20.70 21.04 -11.26
N ASN A 289 21.63 20.33 -11.92
CA ASN A 289 22.00 20.59 -13.32
C ASN A 289 20.81 20.42 -14.26
N ALA A 290 20.04 19.33 -14.10
CA ALA A 290 18.87 19.07 -14.93
C ALA A 290 17.78 20.14 -14.76
N ALA A 291 17.52 20.58 -13.53
CA ALA A 291 16.57 21.68 -13.28
C ALA A 291 17.05 22.99 -13.93
N MET A 292 18.34 23.32 -13.80
CA MET A 292 18.92 24.53 -14.41
C MET A 292 18.87 24.51 -15.94
N GLU A 293 19.15 23.37 -16.55
CA GLU A 293 19.06 23.18 -18.01
C GLU A 293 17.62 23.31 -18.52
N SER A 294 16.64 22.74 -17.80
CA SER A 294 15.22 22.92 -18.11
C SER A 294 14.79 24.38 -18.03
N LEU A 295 15.20 25.11 -16.98
CA LEU A 295 14.89 26.53 -16.86
C LEU A 295 15.51 27.35 -17.99
N GLU A 296 16.73 27.04 -18.43
CA GLU A 296 17.37 27.77 -19.54
C GLU A 296 16.62 27.58 -20.86
N ARG A 297 16.14 26.36 -21.14
CA ARG A 297 15.29 26.10 -22.31
C ARG A 297 13.97 26.87 -22.25
N MET A 298 13.34 26.93 -21.08
CA MET A 298 12.09 27.69 -20.87
C MET A 298 12.31 29.20 -21.03
N ARG A 299 13.45 29.72 -20.55
CA ARG A 299 13.85 31.12 -20.73
C ARG A 299 13.97 31.48 -22.21
N GLU A 300 14.69 30.69 -23.00
CA GLU A 300 14.88 30.98 -24.43
C GLU A 300 13.56 30.96 -25.20
N GLN A 301 12.67 29.99 -24.90
CA GLN A 301 11.33 29.96 -25.49
C GLN A 301 10.50 31.18 -25.10
N SER A 302 10.53 31.58 -23.83
CA SER A 302 9.81 32.74 -23.34
C SER A 302 10.35 34.06 -23.88
N LYS A 303 11.68 34.20 -24.03
CA LYS A 303 12.31 35.35 -24.67
C LYS A 303 11.83 35.48 -26.11
N LYS A 304 11.86 34.39 -26.88
CA LYS A 304 11.36 34.37 -28.26
C LYS A 304 9.88 34.77 -28.35
N ALA A 305 9.02 34.16 -27.54
CA ALA A 305 7.58 34.45 -27.56
C ALA A 305 7.27 35.88 -27.12
N THR A 306 7.95 36.38 -26.09
CA THR A 306 7.74 37.74 -25.57
C THR A 306 8.18 38.80 -26.56
N LEU A 307 9.35 38.62 -27.20
CA LEU A 307 9.84 39.55 -28.22
C LEU A 307 8.97 39.52 -29.48
N GLN A 308 8.44 38.34 -29.86
CA GLN A 308 7.47 38.23 -30.95
C GLN A 308 6.19 39.04 -30.70
N LEU A 309 5.70 39.10 -29.45
CA LEU A 309 4.55 39.95 -29.12
C LEU A 309 4.85 41.43 -29.37
N VAL A 310 6.05 41.90 -29.02
CA VAL A 310 6.47 43.28 -29.29
C VAL A 310 6.59 43.51 -30.81
N ASP A 311 7.19 42.56 -31.53
CA ASP A 311 7.37 42.65 -32.98
C ASP A 311 6.02 42.66 -33.73
N MET A 312 5.03 41.92 -33.25
CA MET A 312 3.68 41.94 -33.81
C MET A 312 3.04 43.33 -33.72
N GLU A 313 3.19 44.03 -32.59
CA GLU A 313 2.69 45.40 -32.40
C GLU A 313 3.45 46.42 -33.27
N CYS A 314 4.71 46.15 -33.61
CA CYS A 314 5.49 46.98 -34.54
C CYS A 314 5.05 46.80 -36.01
N CYS A 315 4.64 45.60 -36.40
CA CYS A 315 4.39 45.24 -37.80
C CYS A 315 3.00 45.61 -38.33
N TYR A 316 1.98 45.69 -37.47
CA TYR A 316 0.60 45.92 -37.91
C TYR A 316 -0.05 47.12 -37.20
N LEU A 317 -0.44 48.10 -37.99
CA LEU A 317 -1.23 49.25 -37.55
C LEU A 317 -2.67 49.09 -38.02
N THR A 318 -3.61 49.21 -37.08
CA THR A 318 -5.03 49.08 -37.41
C THR A 318 -5.48 50.17 -38.39
N VAL A 319 -6.31 49.80 -39.36
CA VAL A 319 -6.88 50.78 -40.33
C VAL A 319 -7.67 51.87 -39.59
N ASP A 320 -8.25 51.53 -38.44
CA ASP A 320 -8.97 52.47 -37.58
C ASP A 320 -8.07 53.55 -36.97
N PHE A 321 -6.78 53.29 -36.75
CA PHE A 321 -5.82 54.32 -36.35
C PHE A 321 -5.76 55.43 -37.40
N PHE A 322 -5.60 55.05 -38.68
CA PHE A 322 -5.53 56.02 -39.79
C PHE A 322 -6.85 56.71 -40.07
N ARG A 323 -8.00 56.03 -39.87
CA ARG A 323 -9.34 56.65 -39.99
C ARG A 323 -9.64 57.70 -38.92
N LYS A 324 -9.07 57.54 -37.72
CA LYS A 324 -9.21 58.46 -36.59
C LYS A 324 -8.20 59.60 -36.61
N LEU A 325 -7.25 59.60 -37.55
CA LEU A 325 -6.40 60.76 -37.78
C LEU A 325 -7.31 61.93 -38.13
N PRO A 326 -7.11 63.10 -37.50
CA PRO A 326 -7.95 64.24 -37.79
C PRO A 326 -7.89 64.60 -39.28
N GLN A 327 -9.02 64.55 -39.96
CA GLN A 327 -9.12 65.04 -41.32
C GLN A 327 -8.95 66.57 -41.28
N GLU A 328 -7.97 67.11 -41.99
CA GLU A 328 -7.94 68.56 -42.27
C GLU A 328 -9.05 68.88 -43.26
N VAL A 329 -10.28 68.94 -42.75
CA VAL A 329 -11.35 69.68 -43.40
C VAL A 329 -11.48 70.98 -42.62
N ASP A 330 -11.42 72.09 -43.36
CA ASP A 330 -11.57 73.48 -42.92
C ASP A 330 -10.30 74.24 -42.52
N LYS A 331 -9.54 74.64 -43.56
CA LYS A 331 -9.44 76.06 -43.96
C LYS A 331 -8.87 76.15 -45.37
N GLY A 332 -9.61 76.76 -46.29
CA GLY A 332 -9.11 77.12 -47.62
C GLY A 332 -7.86 78.00 -47.50
N GLY A 333 -6.69 77.39 -47.67
CA GLY A 333 -5.41 78.08 -47.76
C GLY A 333 -5.14 78.49 -49.20
N ASN A 334 -4.62 79.70 -49.39
CA ASN A 334 -4.27 80.25 -50.69
C ASN A 334 -3.32 79.31 -51.47
N PRO A 335 -3.47 79.16 -52.80
CA PRO A 335 -2.63 78.30 -53.64
C PRO A 335 -1.15 78.73 -53.74
N SER A 336 -0.78 79.84 -53.09
CA SER A 336 0.55 80.44 -53.10
C SER A 336 1.41 80.12 -51.87
N GLN A 337 0.96 79.26 -50.95
CA GLN A 337 1.82 78.75 -49.87
C GLN A 337 2.75 77.66 -50.39
N SER A 338 4.05 77.81 -50.07
CA SER A 338 5.10 76.87 -50.46
C SER A 338 4.79 75.47 -49.94
N ILE A 339 5.18 74.42 -50.68
CA ILE A 339 5.14 73.02 -50.20
C ILE A 339 5.83 72.89 -48.83
N PHE A 340 6.80 73.77 -48.54
CA PHE A 340 7.49 73.86 -47.25
C PHE A 340 6.63 74.38 -46.09
N ASP A 341 5.54 75.11 -46.34
CA ASP A 341 4.60 75.58 -45.30
C ASP A 341 3.61 74.48 -44.85
N ARG A 342 3.50 73.37 -45.60
CA ARG A 342 2.60 72.24 -45.26
C ARG A 342 3.07 71.47 -44.03
N TYR A 343 4.38 71.31 -43.83
CA TYR A 343 4.96 70.71 -42.61
C TYR A 343 5.33 71.77 -41.58
N ASN A 344 4.41 72.70 -41.33
CA ASN A 344 4.61 73.68 -40.26
C ASN A 344 4.81 72.97 -38.91
N GLU A 345 5.45 73.66 -37.97
CA GLU A 345 5.77 73.05 -36.67
C GLU A 345 4.54 72.58 -35.91
N ALA A 346 3.37 73.20 -36.13
CA ALA A 346 2.12 72.78 -35.49
C ALA A 346 1.64 71.41 -36.01
N TYR A 347 1.75 71.16 -37.31
CA TYR A 347 1.40 69.89 -37.95
C TYR A 347 2.33 68.77 -37.49
N LEU A 348 3.65 68.98 -37.53
CA LEU A 348 4.63 67.98 -37.06
C LEU A 348 4.48 67.69 -35.56
N ARG A 349 4.17 68.70 -34.74
CA ARG A 349 3.88 68.51 -33.31
C ARG A 349 2.64 67.64 -33.11
N ARG A 350 1.60 67.83 -33.93
CA ARG A 350 0.36 67.02 -33.90
C ARG A 350 0.62 65.55 -34.23
N ILE A 351 1.45 65.28 -35.25
CA ILE A 351 1.94 63.93 -35.57
C ILE A 351 2.58 63.30 -34.34
N GLY A 352 3.53 64.02 -33.71
CA GLY A 352 4.22 63.56 -32.49
C GLY A 352 3.27 63.19 -31.37
N THR A 353 2.31 64.06 -31.02
CA THR A 353 1.29 63.76 -30.00
C THR A 353 0.41 62.56 -30.35
N THR A 354 0.09 62.36 -31.63
CA THR A 354 -0.78 61.27 -32.08
C THR A 354 -0.05 59.93 -32.02
N VAL A 355 1.20 59.91 -32.48
CA VAL A 355 2.10 58.74 -32.36
C VAL A 355 2.34 58.40 -30.89
N LEU A 356 2.62 59.40 -30.04
CA LEU A 356 2.82 59.19 -28.61
C LEU A 356 1.57 58.60 -27.93
N SER A 357 0.38 59.10 -28.28
CA SER A 357 -0.88 58.55 -27.75
C SER A 357 -1.09 57.09 -28.17
N TYR A 358 -0.76 56.74 -29.41
CA TYR A 358 -0.85 55.36 -29.88
C TYR A 358 0.15 54.44 -29.17
N VAL A 359 1.41 54.86 -29.10
CA VAL A 359 2.48 54.13 -28.40
C VAL A 359 2.12 53.89 -26.94
N ASN A 360 1.55 54.88 -26.25
CA ASN A 360 1.09 54.72 -24.87
C ASN A 360 -0.05 53.70 -24.73
N ALA A 361 -0.98 53.65 -25.69
CA ALA A 361 -2.05 52.65 -25.71
C ALA A 361 -1.51 51.23 -25.93
N VAL A 362 -0.56 51.06 -26.86
CA VAL A 362 0.14 49.78 -27.11
C VAL A 362 0.94 49.36 -25.87
N CYS A 363 1.69 50.28 -25.25
CA CYS A 363 2.40 50.02 -23.99
C CYS A 363 1.47 49.53 -22.88
N ALA A 364 0.27 50.12 -22.77
CA ALA A 364 -0.73 49.66 -21.79
C ALA A 364 -1.20 48.22 -22.09
N GLY A 365 -1.39 47.86 -23.36
CA GLY A 365 -1.69 46.48 -23.77
C GLY A 365 -0.55 45.51 -23.47
N LEU A 366 0.67 45.86 -23.87
CA LEU A 366 1.88 45.06 -23.65
C LEU A 366 2.19 44.85 -22.17
N ARG A 367 1.87 45.81 -21.28
CA ARG A 367 1.96 45.65 -19.82
C ARG A 367 1.15 44.47 -19.31
N HIS A 368 0.09 44.06 -20.01
CA HIS A 368 -0.71 42.88 -19.66
C HIS A 368 -0.31 41.63 -20.44
N SER A 369 0.08 41.76 -21.70
CA SER A 369 0.41 40.61 -22.57
C SER A 369 1.78 40.01 -22.26
N ILE A 370 2.79 40.84 -21.95
CA ILE A 370 4.16 40.39 -21.64
C ILE A 370 4.17 39.47 -20.40
N PRO A 371 3.61 39.85 -19.23
CA PRO A 371 3.56 38.95 -18.07
C PRO A 371 2.87 37.62 -18.37
N LYS A 372 1.78 37.63 -19.16
CA LYS A 372 1.06 36.39 -19.53
C LYS A 372 1.93 35.46 -20.36
N SER A 373 2.70 35.98 -21.32
CA SER A 373 3.64 35.20 -22.11
C SER A 373 4.73 34.58 -21.24
N ILE A 374 5.33 35.39 -20.35
CA ILE A 374 6.39 34.93 -19.44
C ILE A 374 5.86 33.87 -18.49
N VAL A 375 4.70 34.09 -17.87
CA VAL A 375 4.08 33.11 -16.98
C VAL A 375 3.75 31.82 -17.72
N TYR A 376 3.21 31.91 -18.94
CA TYR A 376 2.85 30.72 -19.71
C TYR A 376 4.07 29.89 -20.09
N CYS A 377 5.14 30.52 -20.60
CA CYS A 377 6.31 29.81 -21.14
C CYS A 377 7.37 29.44 -20.08
N GLN A 378 7.47 30.20 -18.97
CA GLN A 378 8.44 29.94 -17.92
C GLN A 378 7.79 29.43 -16.64
N VAL A 379 7.00 30.27 -15.95
CA VAL A 379 6.52 29.96 -14.59
C VAL A 379 5.64 28.71 -14.56
N ARG A 380 4.67 28.61 -15.47
CA ARG A 380 3.75 27.48 -15.56
C ARG A 380 4.43 26.21 -16.04
N GLU A 381 5.37 26.31 -16.98
CA GLU A 381 6.10 25.15 -17.48
C GLU A 381 7.10 24.65 -16.43
N ALA A 382 7.82 25.54 -15.76
CA ALA A 382 8.69 25.19 -14.62
C ALA A 382 7.90 24.48 -13.51
N ARG A 383 6.64 24.87 -13.27
CA ARG A 383 5.77 24.16 -12.32
C ARG A 383 5.39 22.74 -12.75
N ARG A 384 5.29 22.49 -14.06
CA ARG A 384 4.72 21.27 -14.62
C ARG A 384 5.77 20.23 -14.98
N SER A 385 6.89 20.65 -15.55
CA SER A 385 7.79 19.79 -16.32
C SER A 385 9.28 20.00 -16.01
N LEU A 386 9.61 20.56 -14.83
CA LEU A 386 10.99 20.90 -14.45
C LEU A 386 11.98 19.73 -14.64
N LEU A 387 11.57 18.52 -14.25
CA LEU A 387 12.40 17.30 -14.28
C LEU A 387 11.95 16.27 -15.33
N ASP A 388 11.01 16.57 -16.23
CA ASP A 388 10.46 15.58 -17.16
C ASP A 388 11.53 14.98 -18.11
N PHE A 389 12.43 15.83 -18.61
CA PHE A 389 13.57 15.38 -19.40
C PHE A 389 14.53 14.52 -18.57
N TYR A 390 14.77 14.89 -17.32
CA TYR A 390 15.62 14.11 -16.42
C TYR A 390 15.04 12.73 -16.14
N TYR A 391 13.73 12.61 -15.92
CA TYR A 391 13.08 11.31 -15.73
C TYR A 391 13.22 10.40 -16.94
N THR A 392 13.17 10.98 -18.15
CA THR A 392 13.37 10.24 -19.39
C THR A 392 14.79 9.70 -19.52
N GLU A 393 15.80 10.48 -19.12
CA GLU A 393 17.20 10.05 -19.10
C GLU A 393 17.48 9.06 -17.97
N LEU A 394 16.89 9.26 -16.80
CA LEU A 394 17.03 8.40 -15.63
C LEU A 394 16.56 6.97 -15.93
N GLY A 395 15.46 6.82 -16.68
CA GLY A 395 14.93 5.51 -17.10
C GLY A 395 15.85 4.73 -18.05
N LYS A 396 16.84 5.39 -18.66
CA LYS A 396 17.83 4.75 -19.56
C LYS A 396 19.11 4.34 -18.83
N LEU A 397 19.28 4.71 -17.56
CA LEU A 397 20.51 4.48 -16.82
C LEU A 397 20.65 3.04 -16.34
N GLU A 398 21.83 2.48 -16.53
CA GLU A 398 22.20 1.17 -15.98
C GLU A 398 22.44 1.22 -14.47
N GLN A 399 22.36 0.06 -13.81
CA GLN A 399 22.48 -0.09 -12.36
C GLN A 399 23.74 0.55 -11.76
N ASN A 400 24.87 0.47 -12.46
CA ASN A 400 26.15 1.03 -11.99
C ASN A 400 26.08 2.56 -11.88
N ARG A 401 25.44 3.23 -12.85
CA ARG A 401 25.23 4.68 -12.82
C ARG A 401 24.21 5.09 -11.77
N LEU A 402 23.10 4.33 -11.64
CA LEU A 402 22.13 4.56 -10.57
C LEU A 402 22.76 4.44 -9.17
N SER A 403 23.69 3.49 -9.01
CA SER A 403 24.44 3.31 -7.76
C SER A 403 25.39 4.48 -7.49
N ALA A 404 26.02 5.03 -8.54
CA ALA A 404 26.88 6.22 -8.40
C ALA A 404 26.10 7.47 -7.99
N LEU A 405 24.83 7.60 -8.38
CA LEU A 405 23.95 8.70 -7.93
C LEU A 405 23.62 8.59 -6.45
N LEU A 406 23.39 7.37 -5.97
CA LEU A 406 23.07 7.05 -4.59
C LEU A 406 24.31 6.69 -3.76
N ASN A 407 25.50 7.18 -4.15
CA ASN A 407 26.77 6.83 -3.52
C ASN A 407 26.81 7.32 -2.06
N GLU A 408 26.38 6.45 -1.16
CA GLU A 408 26.35 6.63 0.28
C GLU A 408 27.68 6.21 0.90
N ASP A 409 28.07 6.83 1.99
CA ASP A 409 29.22 6.41 2.78
C ASP A 409 29.06 4.93 3.19
N PRO A 410 29.99 4.03 2.80
CA PRO A 410 29.94 2.62 3.16
C PRO A 410 29.78 2.38 4.67
N ALA A 411 30.34 3.25 5.50
CA ALA A 411 30.21 3.17 6.96
C ALA A 411 28.76 3.42 7.44
N ILE A 412 28.03 4.32 6.77
CA ILE A 412 26.61 4.58 7.06
C ILE A 412 25.76 3.38 6.65
N MET A 413 26.03 2.80 5.48
CA MET A 413 25.33 1.61 4.99
C MET A 413 25.54 0.41 5.91
N GLU A 414 26.78 0.15 6.34
CA GLU A 414 27.11 -0.94 7.26
C GLU A 414 26.44 -0.74 8.63
N ARG A 415 26.52 0.48 9.17
CA ARG A 415 25.85 0.85 10.43
C ARG A 415 24.33 0.69 10.34
N ARG A 416 23.71 1.12 9.25
CA ARG A 416 22.25 0.96 9.03
C ARG A 416 21.87 -0.52 9.00
N SER A 417 22.64 -1.35 8.30
CA SER A 417 22.41 -2.81 8.22
C SER A 417 22.55 -3.49 9.58
N ALA A 418 23.57 -3.14 10.37
CA ALA A 418 23.78 -3.67 11.71
C ALA A 418 22.62 -3.30 12.66
N LEU A 419 22.17 -2.04 12.62
CA LEU A 419 21.04 -1.58 13.43
C LEU A 419 19.72 -2.25 13.01
N ALA A 420 19.47 -2.42 11.72
CA ALA A 420 18.27 -3.09 11.20
C ALA A 420 18.19 -4.55 11.67
N LYS A 421 19.29 -5.30 11.57
CA LYS A 421 19.37 -6.68 12.10
C LYS A 421 19.13 -6.73 13.61
N ARG A 422 19.72 -5.78 14.35
CA ARG A 422 19.51 -5.70 15.80
C ARG A 422 18.05 -5.40 16.13
N LEU A 423 17.41 -4.46 15.42
CA LEU A 423 16.00 -4.12 15.59
C LEU A 423 15.08 -5.34 15.34
N GLU A 424 15.36 -6.11 14.29
CA GLU A 424 14.63 -7.33 13.96
C GLU A 424 14.68 -8.36 15.10
N LEU A 425 15.87 -8.58 15.69
CA LEU A 425 16.04 -9.47 16.85
C LEU A 425 15.21 -9.00 18.05
N TYR A 426 15.20 -7.70 18.36
CA TYR A 426 14.40 -7.15 19.45
C TYR A 426 12.88 -7.23 19.17
N ARG A 427 12.45 -7.07 17.92
CA ARG A 427 11.05 -7.24 17.50
C ARG A 427 10.61 -8.71 17.60
N SER A 428 11.47 -9.66 17.25
CA SER A 428 11.22 -11.09 17.48
C SER A 428 11.07 -11.39 18.98
N ALA A 429 11.99 -10.87 19.79
CA ALA A 429 11.93 -11.03 21.24
C ALA A 429 10.68 -10.37 21.86
N GLN A 430 10.24 -9.21 21.34
CA GLN A 430 8.98 -8.57 21.73
C GLN A 430 7.79 -9.49 21.45
N ALA A 431 7.71 -10.04 20.23
CA ALA A 431 6.62 -10.94 19.84
C ALA A 431 6.57 -12.19 20.74
N GLU A 432 7.72 -12.82 21.03
CA GLU A 432 7.79 -13.97 21.94
C GLU A 432 7.30 -13.63 23.35
N ILE A 433 7.73 -12.50 23.91
CA ILE A 433 7.32 -12.07 25.25
C ILE A 433 5.83 -11.71 25.31
N ASP A 434 5.32 -11.01 24.29
CA ASP A 434 3.91 -10.67 24.21
C ASP A 434 3.06 -11.95 24.12
N THR A 435 3.53 -12.99 23.42
CA THR A 435 2.86 -14.30 23.37
C THR A 435 2.72 -14.93 24.77
N VAL A 436 3.77 -14.84 25.59
CA VAL A 436 3.77 -15.36 26.97
C VAL A 436 2.91 -14.49 27.89
N ALA A 437 2.90 -13.18 27.71
CA ALA A 437 2.05 -12.25 28.45
C ALA A 437 0.56 -12.48 28.14
N TRP A 438 0.22 -12.72 26.87
CA TRP A 438 -1.13 -13.06 26.42
C TRP A 438 -1.62 -14.44 26.89
N ALA A 439 -0.74 -15.43 26.98
CA ALA A 439 -1.09 -16.74 27.53
C ALA A 439 -1.64 -16.64 28.96
N ASN A 440 -1.05 -15.78 29.79
CA ASN A 440 -1.48 -15.52 31.17
C ASN A 440 -2.83 -14.80 31.29
N ILE A 441 -3.16 -13.93 30.32
CA ILE A 441 -4.47 -13.27 30.24
C ILE A 441 -5.54 -14.24 29.71
N SER A 442 -5.14 -15.14 28.80
CA SER A 442 -6.05 -16.11 28.18
C SER A 442 -6.58 -17.16 29.15
N GLU A 443 -5.83 -17.53 30.19
CA GLU A 443 -6.25 -18.56 31.14
C GLU A 443 -7.42 -18.09 32.03
N TYR A 444 -7.44 -16.79 32.37
CA TYR A 444 -8.53 -16.17 33.13
C TYR A 444 -9.74 -15.78 32.26
N GLN A 445 -9.52 -15.53 30.96
CA GLN A 445 -10.60 -15.23 30.01
C GLN A 445 -11.23 -16.50 29.41
N LYS A 446 -10.47 -17.60 29.24
CA LYS A 446 -10.96 -18.87 28.66
C LYS A 446 -12.17 -19.47 29.36
N GLU A 447 -12.33 -19.22 30.67
CA GLU A 447 -13.47 -19.73 31.45
C GLU A 447 -14.76 -18.91 31.24
N ARG A 448 -14.66 -17.59 30.96
CA ARG A 448 -15.81 -16.72 30.67
C ARG A 448 -16.18 -16.65 29.19
N THR A 449 -15.22 -16.80 28.27
CA THR A 449 -15.46 -16.69 26.83
C THR A 449 -16.02 -17.98 26.21
N ARG A 450 -15.87 -19.14 26.86
CA ARG A 450 -16.40 -20.43 26.36
C ARG A 450 -17.92 -20.49 26.29
N THR A 451 -18.63 -19.89 27.24
CA THR A 451 -20.10 -19.85 27.26
C THR A 451 -20.69 -18.75 26.38
N ALA A 452 -20.03 -17.59 26.29
CA ALA A 452 -20.47 -16.50 25.41
C ALA A 452 -20.20 -16.78 23.91
N ASN A 453 -19.05 -17.40 23.58
CA ASN A 453 -18.74 -17.75 22.18
C ASN A 453 -19.59 -18.90 21.64
N ALA A 454 -20.05 -19.83 22.49
CA ALA A 454 -20.90 -20.95 22.06
C ALA A 454 -22.33 -20.50 21.66
N VAL A 455 -22.87 -19.48 22.33
CA VAL A 455 -24.17 -18.89 21.98
C VAL A 455 -24.05 -18.01 20.72
N MET A 456 -23.01 -17.18 20.63
CA MET A 456 -22.74 -16.35 19.46
C MET A 456 -22.28 -17.13 18.20
N SER A 457 -21.72 -18.33 18.35
CA SER A 457 -21.37 -19.19 17.20
C SER A 457 -22.58 -19.88 16.62
N PHE A 458 -23.54 -20.30 17.44
CA PHE A 458 -24.78 -20.96 17.00
C PHE A 458 -25.68 -20.01 16.18
N GLU A 459 -25.86 -18.76 16.63
CA GLU A 459 -26.61 -17.74 15.87
C GLU A 459 -26.01 -17.45 14.48
N ARG A 460 -24.71 -17.70 14.29
CA ARG A 460 -24.00 -17.47 13.03
C ARG A 460 -24.14 -18.57 11.98
N GLU A 461 -24.76 -19.68 12.34
CA GLU A 461 -24.84 -20.91 11.54
C GLU A 461 -26.26 -21.22 11.09
N ASP A 462 -27.26 -20.79 11.87
CA ASP A 462 -28.66 -21.02 11.60
C ASP A 462 -29.19 -20.17 10.44
N PHE A 463 -29.68 -20.84 9.40
CA PHE A 463 -30.33 -20.22 8.25
C PHE A 463 -31.59 -19.43 8.64
N GLY A 464 -32.37 -19.89 9.63
CA GLY A 464 -33.58 -19.21 10.08
C GLY A 464 -33.32 -17.85 10.75
N LEU A 465 -32.08 -17.60 11.19
CA LEU A 465 -31.69 -16.34 11.82
C LEU A 465 -30.91 -15.42 10.87
N LEU A 466 -30.04 -15.98 10.02
CA LEU A 466 -29.13 -15.21 9.17
C LEU A 466 -29.29 -15.40 7.67
N GLY A 467 -30.08 -16.40 7.25
CA GLY A 467 -30.35 -16.65 5.84
C GLY A 467 -31.11 -15.48 5.19
N PRO A 468 -31.02 -15.32 3.87
CA PRO A 468 -31.77 -14.31 3.13
C PRO A 468 -33.26 -14.66 2.98
N LEU A 469 -33.99 -14.70 4.10
CA LEU A 469 -35.42 -15.04 4.16
C LEU A 469 -36.34 -14.07 3.42
N HIS A 470 -35.82 -12.95 2.91
CA HIS A 470 -36.57 -12.00 2.09
C HIS A 470 -36.70 -12.45 0.62
N LEU A 471 -35.93 -13.46 0.19
CA LEU A 471 -35.94 -13.98 -1.19
C LEU A 471 -36.98 -15.09 -1.38
N ASN A 472 -38.27 -14.74 -1.25
CA ASN A 472 -39.38 -15.70 -1.35
C ASN A 472 -39.68 -16.19 -2.78
N SER A 473 -39.16 -15.52 -3.79
CA SER A 473 -39.26 -15.90 -5.20
C SER A 473 -37.94 -15.61 -5.92
N ILE A 474 -37.45 -16.57 -6.70
CA ILE A 474 -36.16 -16.44 -7.40
C ILE A 474 -36.37 -15.83 -8.78
N ASP A 475 -35.79 -14.65 -9.01
CA ASP A 475 -35.64 -14.06 -10.34
C ASP A 475 -34.20 -14.29 -10.82
N TRP A 476 -34.03 -15.23 -11.76
CA TRP A 476 -32.73 -15.58 -12.33
C TRP A 476 -32.13 -14.48 -13.22
N ALA A 477 -32.91 -13.46 -13.62
CA ALA A 477 -32.39 -12.30 -14.33
C ALA A 477 -31.87 -11.20 -13.38
N ASN A 478 -32.19 -11.28 -12.09
CA ASN A 478 -31.81 -10.28 -11.10
C ASN A 478 -30.45 -10.60 -10.45
N SER A 479 -29.45 -9.76 -10.73
CA SER A 479 -28.08 -9.92 -10.21
C SER A 479 -28.00 -9.92 -8.67
N ASN A 480 -28.94 -9.28 -7.96
CA ASN A 480 -29.00 -9.33 -6.50
C ASN A 480 -29.43 -10.71 -5.99
N HIS A 481 -30.37 -11.37 -6.69
CA HIS A 481 -30.81 -12.71 -6.34
C HIS A 481 -29.68 -13.70 -6.63
N GLN A 482 -29.07 -13.63 -7.82
CA GLN A 482 -27.93 -14.47 -8.20
C GLN A 482 -26.78 -14.36 -7.18
N ARG A 483 -26.38 -13.14 -6.80
CA ARG A 483 -25.35 -12.89 -5.78
C ARG A 483 -25.72 -13.53 -4.44
N SER A 484 -26.93 -13.30 -3.95
CA SER A 484 -27.37 -13.78 -2.64
C SER A 484 -27.44 -15.31 -2.59
N ILE A 485 -27.89 -15.93 -3.68
CA ILE A 485 -27.91 -17.39 -3.84
C ILE A 485 -26.48 -17.94 -3.85
N ALA A 486 -25.59 -17.39 -4.70
CA ALA A 486 -24.20 -17.84 -4.77
C ALA A 486 -23.47 -17.72 -3.42
N ALA A 487 -23.68 -16.61 -2.70
CA ALA A 487 -23.11 -16.42 -1.37
C ALA A 487 -23.71 -17.40 -0.33
N SER A 488 -25.01 -17.70 -0.41
CA SER A 488 -25.68 -18.67 0.47
C SER A 488 -25.16 -20.09 0.25
N LEU A 489 -24.93 -20.50 -1.00
CA LEU A 489 -24.35 -21.81 -1.32
C LEU A 489 -22.90 -21.95 -0.82
N VAL A 490 -22.12 -20.87 -0.90
CA VAL A 490 -20.77 -20.83 -0.29
C VAL A 490 -20.84 -20.93 1.23
N GLN A 491 -21.80 -20.26 1.87
CA GLN A 491 -22.06 -20.38 3.30
C GLN A 491 -22.50 -21.80 3.68
N GLY A 492 -23.33 -22.46 2.87
CA GLY A 492 -23.69 -23.87 3.03
C GLY A 492 -22.45 -24.78 3.09
N THR A 493 -21.44 -24.52 2.27
CA THR A 493 -20.15 -25.24 2.31
C THR A 493 -19.36 -24.99 3.61
N TYR A 494 -19.42 -23.76 4.17
CA TYR A 494 -18.85 -23.49 5.49
C TYR A 494 -19.55 -24.28 6.59
N ILE A 495 -20.89 -24.35 6.57
CA ILE A 495 -21.67 -25.05 7.59
C ILE A 495 -21.52 -26.57 7.44
N LEU A 496 -21.40 -27.11 6.22
CA LEU A 496 -21.10 -28.53 5.98
C LEU A 496 -19.83 -29.00 6.71
N GLU A 497 -18.77 -28.19 6.65
CA GLU A 497 -17.53 -28.49 7.36
C GLU A 497 -17.67 -28.34 8.88
N ARG A 498 -18.49 -27.39 9.37
CA ARG A 498 -18.80 -27.29 10.80
C ARG A 498 -19.64 -28.46 11.32
N ASP A 499 -20.65 -28.88 10.56
CA ASP A 499 -21.46 -30.06 10.85
C ASP A 499 -20.56 -31.31 10.95
N ARG A 500 -19.55 -31.43 10.08
CA ARG A 500 -18.53 -32.49 10.18
C ARG A 500 -17.70 -32.37 11.48
N GLN A 501 -17.20 -31.17 11.80
CA GLN A 501 -16.37 -30.94 12.98
C GLN A 501 -17.13 -31.19 14.30
N GLU A 502 -18.41 -30.80 14.35
CA GLU A 502 -19.29 -30.95 15.51
C GLU A 502 -20.07 -32.27 15.51
N LYS A 503 -19.89 -33.11 14.48
CA LYS A 503 -20.58 -34.39 14.28
C LYS A 503 -22.11 -34.26 14.24
N ARG A 504 -22.63 -33.16 13.70
CA ARG A 504 -24.06 -32.94 13.48
C ARG A 504 -24.53 -33.71 12.25
N GLN A 505 -25.58 -34.52 12.40
CA GLN A 505 -26.14 -35.35 11.32
C GLN A 505 -27.67 -35.35 11.35
N GLY A 506 -28.29 -35.63 10.20
CA GLY A 506 -29.75 -35.73 10.08
C GLY A 506 -30.44 -34.42 10.48
N SER A 507 -31.40 -34.50 11.39
CA SER A 507 -32.15 -33.33 11.90
C SER A 507 -31.32 -32.33 12.72
N GLN A 508 -30.09 -32.70 13.11
CA GLN A 508 -29.17 -31.79 13.80
C GLN A 508 -28.26 -31.01 12.84
N ALA A 509 -28.22 -31.37 11.55
CA ALA A 509 -27.38 -30.69 10.57
C ALA A 509 -27.95 -29.31 10.25
N LEU A 510 -27.11 -28.27 10.30
CA LEU A 510 -27.50 -26.89 10.03
C LEU A 510 -27.23 -26.48 8.58
N ALA A 511 -26.45 -27.27 7.84
CA ALA A 511 -26.08 -26.95 6.47
C ALA A 511 -27.25 -27.02 5.46
N PRO A 512 -28.15 -28.04 5.47
CA PRO A 512 -29.16 -28.23 4.42
C PRO A 512 -30.04 -27.03 4.05
N PRO A 513 -30.57 -26.26 5.03
CA PRO A 513 -31.38 -25.08 4.74
C PRO A 513 -30.70 -24.04 3.83
N TRP A 514 -29.37 -23.95 3.83
CA TRP A 514 -28.61 -22.96 3.04
C TRP A 514 -28.69 -23.17 1.52
N TRP A 515 -29.05 -24.37 1.06
CA TRP A 515 -29.28 -24.66 -0.37
C TRP A 515 -30.70 -25.12 -0.67
N GLU A 516 -31.36 -25.82 0.26
CA GLU A 516 -32.73 -26.32 0.05
C GLU A 516 -33.76 -25.19 -0.08
N PHE A 517 -33.55 -24.08 0.64
CA PHE A 517 -34.41 -22.89 0.52
C PHE A 517 -34.46 -22.34 -0.92
N PHE A 518 -33.37 -22.54 -1.67
CA PHE A 518 -33.25 -22.10 -3.07
C PHE A 518 -33.48 -23.24 -4.08
N HIS A 519 -34.08 -24.35 -3.64
CA HIS A 519 -34.37 -25.52 -4.45
C HIS A 519 -33.12 -26.19 -5.05
N PHE A 520 -31.99 -26.14 -4.33
CA PHE A 520 -30.82 -26.91 -4.68
C PHE A 520 -30.74 -28.22 -3.90
N LYS A 521 -29.99 -29.19 -4.42
CA LYS A 521 -29.63 -30.44 -3.75
C LYS A 521 -28.12 -30.60 -3.72
N LEU A 522 -27.57 -31.05 -2.60
CA LEU A 522 -26.16 -31.41 -2.51
C LEU A 522 -25.90 -32.73 -3.24
N ILE A 523 -25.07 -32.70 -4.28
CA ILE A 523 -24.71 -33.88 -5.07
C ILE A 523 -23.40 -34.49 -4.59
N ARG A 524 -22.42 -33.64 -4.28
CA ARG A 524 -21.08 -34.11 -3.90
C ARG A 524 -20.39 -33.12 -2.99
N GLN A 525 -19.80 -33.64 -1.91
CA GLN A 525 -18.84 -32.92 -1.08
C GLN A 525 -17.43 -33.04 -1.69
N LEU A 526 -16.70 -31.94 -1.76
CA LEU A 526 -15.29 -31.92 -2.14
C LEU A 526 -14.48 -31.92 -0.85
N VAL A 527 -13.82 -33.06 -0.62
CA VAL A 527 -13.07 -33.37 0.59
C VAL A 527 -11.58 -33.38 0.24
N ASP A 528 -10.76 -32.75 1.06
CA ASP A 528 -9.31 -32.77 0.90
C ASP A 528 -8.72 -34.09 1.39
N ASP A 529 -7.92 -34.75 0.56
CA ASP A 529 -7.31 -36.03 0.92
C ASP A 529 -6.27 -35.90 2.04
N ALA A 530 -5.71 -34.70 2.26
CA ALA A 530 -4.67 -34.47 3.26
C ALA A 530 -5.20 -34.39 4.70
N ASP A 531 -6.32 -33.68 4.93
CA ASP A 531 -6.88 -33.43 6.26
C ASP A 531 -8.36 -33.84 6.39
N SER A 532 -8.91 -34.48 5.34
CA SER A 532 -10.31 -34.88 5.22
C SER A 532 -11.30 -33.73 5.32
N CYS A 533 -10.88 -32.46 5.27
CA CYS A 533 -11.77 -31.31 5.39
C CYS A 533 -12.65 -31.14 4.16
N VAL A 534 -13.93 -30.87 4.38
CA VAL A 534 -14.83 -30.42 3.31
C VAL A 534 -14.43 -28.98 2.97
N PHE A 535 -13.98 -28.73 1.74
CA PHE A 535 -13.55 -27.40 1.29
C PHE A 535 -14.40 -26.86 0.12
N GLY A 536 -15.18 -27.73 -0.52
CA GLY A 536 -16.09 -27.38 -1.59
C GLY A 536 -17.32 -28.29 -1.62
N ALA A 537 -18.32 -27.90 -2.41
CA ALA A 537 -19.52 -28.69 -2.64
C ALA A 537 -20.07 -28.45 -4.06
N ILE A 538 -20.71 -29.48 -4.63
CA ILE A 538 -21.44 -29.40 -5.89
C ILE A 538 -22.92 -29.50 -5.59
N TYR A 539 -23.66 -28.48 -5.98
CA TYR A 539 -25.12 -28.38 -5.85
C TYR A 539 -25.79 -28.51 -7.21
N GLU A 540 -26.92 -29.20 -7.28
CA GLU A 540 -27.78 -29.30 -8.47
C GLU A 540 -29.07 -28.52 -8.23
N TYR A 541 -29.48 -27.71 -9.19
CA TYR A 541 -30.76 -27.02 -9.13
C TYR A 541 -31.91 -27.99 -9.46
N ALA A 542 -32.87 -28.12 -8.55
CA ALA A 542 -34.02 -29.01 -8.63
C ALA A 542 -35.33 -28.21 -8.47
N PRO A 543 -35.78 -27.50 -9.53
CA PRO A 543 -36.93 -26.61 -9.45
C PRO A 543 -38.24 -27.34 -9.08
N PRO A 544 -39.19 -26.66 -8.39
CA PRO A 544 -40.52 -27.20 -8.16
C PRO A 544 -41.28 -27.45 -9.47
N SER A 545 -42.11 -28.50 -9.50
CA SER A 545 -42.88 -28.93 -10.69
C SER A 545 -43.87 -27.89 -11.24
N SER A 546 -44.13 -26.80 -10.51
CA SER A 546 -45.02 -25.69 -10.89
C SER A 546 -44.36 -24.59 -11.76
N HIS A 547 -43.04 -24.63 -11.98
CA HIS A 547 -42.29 -23.56 -12.66
C HIS A 547 -41.76 -23.93 -14.07
N CYS A 548 -42.25 -25.00 -14.68
CA CYS A 548 -41.64 -25.57 -15.90
C CYS A 548 -41.76 -24.73 -17.20
N ASN A 549 -42.50 -23.61 -17.24
CA ASN A 549 -42.82 -22.96 -18.53
C ASN A 549 -42.34 -21.51 -18.72
N ASP A 550 -41.83 -20.80 -17.70
CA ASP A 550 -41.29 -19.44 -17.89
C ASP A 550 -40.00 -19.25 -17.05
N SER A 551 -38.90 -18.88 -17.71
CA SER A 551 -37.56 -18.49 -17.16
C SER A 551 -36.47 -19.55 -16.90
N ILE A 552 -36.48 -20.71 -17.55
CA ILE A 552 -35.38 -21.70 -17.47
C ILE A 552 -34.07 -21.21 -18.14
N ASP A 553 -34.14 -20.20 -19.01
CA ASP A 553 -33.04 -19.80 -19.91
C ASP A 553 -31.81 -19.16 -19.21
N ARG A 554 -31.85 -18.92 -17.89
CA ARG A 554 -30.75 -18.28 -17.11
C ARG A 554 -30.42 -18.93 -15.77
N SER A 555 -31.10 -20.01 -15.37
CA SER A 555 -30.79 -20.70 -14.11
C SER A 555 -29.59 -21.63 -14.28
N PRO A 556 -28.66 -21.71 -13.32
CA PRO A 556 -27.60 -22.71 -13.36
C PRO A 556 -28.21 -24.09 -13.14
N ARG A 557 -27.71 -25.10 -13.86
CA ARG A 557 -28.02 -26.49 -13.53
C ARG A 557 -27.20 -26.96 -12.34
N TYR A 558 -25.93 -26.55 -12.27
CA TYR A 558 -25.03 -26.88 -11.18
C TYR A 558 -24.26 -25.65 -10.67
N VAL A 559 -23.98 -25.64 -9.37
CA VAL A 559 -23.10 -24.66 -8.73
C VAL A 559 -22.01 -25.39 -7.97
N ILE A 560 -20.75 -25.04 -8.26
CA ILE A 560 -19.58 -25.53 -7.52
C ILE A 560 -19.13 -24.40 -6.59
N ALA A 561 -19.33 -24.60 -5.29
CA ALA A 561 -19.07 -23.58 -4.28
C ALA A 561 -17.89 -23.94 -3.39
N PHE A 562 -16.92 -23.05 -3.26
CA PHE A 562 -15.70 -23.22 -2.47
C PHE A 562 -15.69 -22.29 -1.26
N ARG A 563 -15.53 -22.84 -0.05
CA ARG A 563 -15.37 -22.02 1.15
C ARG A 563 -13.94 -21.49 1.26
N GLY A 564 -13.77 -20.40 2.00
CA GLY A 564 -12.47 -19.94 2.47
C GLY A 564 -12.05 -20.63 3.77
N THR A 565 -11.08 -20.04 4.45
CA THR A 565 -10.51 -20.56 5.70
C THR A 565 -11.52 -20.58 6.84
N ILE A 566 -11.53 -21.67 7.62
CA ILE A 566 -12.33 -21.80 8.85
C ILE A 566 -11.42 -21.54 10.04
N ASN A 567 -11.71 -20.46 10.76
CA ASN A 567 -10.90 -20.04 11.90
C ASN A 567 -11.38 -20.70 13.19
N LYS A 568 -10.46 -21.28 13.97
CA LYS A 568 -10.68 -21.43 15.41
C LYS A 568 -10.55 -20.04 16.06
N PRO A 569 -11.29 -19.73 17.15
CA PRO A 569 -11.32 -18.40 17.76
C PRO A 569 -9.95 -17.81 18.10
N ASP A 570 -8.93 -18.66 18.33
CA ASP A 570 -7.63 -18.26 18.88
C ASP A 570 -6.49 -18.08 17.84
N SER A 571 -6.71 -18.28 16.52
CA SER A 571 -5.62 -18.31 15.51
C SER A 571 -5.78 -17.42 14.27
N PHE A 572 -6.76 -16.51 14.25
CA PHE A 572 -7.19 -15.76 13.05
C PHE A 572 -6.07 -15.12 12.22
N SER A 573 -5.07 -14.49 12.84
CA SER A 573 -4.01 -13.77 12.12
C SER A 573 -2.90 -14.68 11.59
N ARG A 574 -2.63 -15.79 12.26
CA ARG A 574 -1.51 -16.68 11.94
C ARG A 574 -1.88 -17.67 10.84
N ASP A 575 -3.06 -18.27 10.92
CA ASP A 575 -3.54 -19.22 9.91
C ASP A 575 -3.84 -18.51 8.57
N PHE A 576 -4.39 -17.30 8.64
CA PHE A 576 -4.67 -16.48 7.46
C PHE A 576 -3.38 -16.02 6.73
N SER A 577 -2.32 -15.69 7.48
CA SER A 577 -1.02 -15.35 6.89
C SER A 577 -0.38 -16.56 6.21
N LEU A 578 -0.49 -17.74 6.82
CA LEU A 578 -0.01 -19.01 6.24
C LEU A 578 -0.78 -19.37 4.96
N ASP A 579 -2.09 -19.09 4.91
CA ASP A 579 -2.91 -19.31 3.71
C ASP A 579 -2.57 -18.33 2.58
N ILE A 580 -2.24 -17.07 2.89
CA ILE A 580 -1.67 -16.14 1.90
C ILE A 580 -0.34 -16.65 1.37
N ASP A 581 0.50 -17.23 2.23
CA ASP A 581 1.76 -17.85 1.80
C ASP A 581 1.52 -19.08 0.91
N ILE A 582 0.48 -19.89 1.15
CA ILE A 582 0.07 -20.97 0.24
C ILE A 582 -0.33 -20.40 -1.14
N ILE A 583 -1.07 -19.30 -1.17
CA ILE A 583 -1.43 -18.64 -2.43
C ILE A 583 -0.17 -18.13 -3.15
N ARG A 584 0.77 -17.52 -2.42
CA ARG A 584 2.04 -16.99 -2.95
C ARG A 584 2.99 -18.09 -3.44
N ASN A 585 3.00 -19.25 -2.78
CA ASN A 585 3.92 -20.36 -3.06
C ASN A 585 3.36 -21.39 -4.06
N GLY A 586 2.12 -21.23 -4.52
CA GLY A 586 1.55 -22.02 -5.63
C GLY A 586 0.26 -22.75 -5.27
N LEU A 587 -0.86 -22.02 -5.20
CA LEU A 587 -2.20 -22.59 -4.99
C LEU A 587 -2.53 -23.76 -5.95
N HIS A 588 -2.02 -23.68 -7.18
CA HIS A 588 -2.19 -24.70 -8.22
C HIS A 588 -1.56 -26.06 -7.88
N GLN A 589 -0.66 -26.11 -6.89
CA GLN A 589 0.06 -27.31 -6.45
C GLN A 589 -0.59 -27.97 -5.22
N THR A 590 -1.73 -27.45 -4.76
CA THR A 590 -2.44 -27.99 -3.60
C THR A 590 -3.40 -29.12 -4.00
N SER A 591 -3.52 -30.15 -3.15
CA SER A 591 -4.49 -31.25 -3.31
C SER A 591 -5.92 -30.73 -3.51
N ARG A 592 -6.32 -29.73 -2.72
CA ARG A 592 -7.63 -29.06 -2.84
C ARG A 592 -7.87 -28.48 -4.23
N PHE A 593 -6.87 -27.82 -4.81
CA PHE A 593 -7.00 -27.27 -6.15
C PHE A 593 -7.10 -28.36 -7.22
N GLU A 594 -6.30 -29.43 -7.13
CA GLU A 594 -6.39 -30.55 -8.08
C GLU A 594 -7.79 -31.20 -8.06
N ILE A 595 -8.32 -31.44 -6.87
CA ILE A 595 -9.67 -31.99 -6.67
C ILE A 595 -10.74 -31.02 -7.21
N ALA A 596 -10.60 -29.72 -6.91
CA ALA A 596 -11.48 -28.67 -7.42
C ALA A 596 -11.47 -28.64 -8.95
N MET A 597 -10.28 -28.59 -9.56
CA MET A 597 -10.11 -28.54 -11.02
C MET A 597 -10.70 -29.77 -11.71
N LYS A 598 -10.50 -30.95 -11.13
CA LYS A 598 -11.08 -32.19 -11.65
C LYS A 598 -12.61 -32.15 -11.57
N ALA A 599 -13.16 -31.66 -10.46
CA ALA A 599 -14.60 -31.48 -10.32
C ALA A 599 -15.17 -30.50 -11.35
N VAL A 600 -14.54 -29.33 -11.52
CA VAL A 600 -14.95 -28.32 -12.51
C VAL A 600 -14.90 -28.88 -13.93
N ARG A 601 -13.76 -29.47 -14.35
CA ARG A 601 -13.60 -30.05 -15.69
C ARG A 601 -14.64 -31.13 -15.97
N ASN A 602 -14.89 -32.04 -15.02
CA ASN A 602 -15.86 -33.10 -15.18
C ASN A 602 -17.29 -32.55 -15.33
N MET A 603 -17.65 -31.54 -14.54
CA MET A 603 -18.97 -30.91 -14.63
C MET A 603 -19.17 -30.20 -15.96
N VAL A 604 -18.20 -29.38 -16.38
CA VAL A 604 -18.26 -28.66 -17.67
C VAL A 604 -18.33 -29.63 -18.84
N ALA A 605 -17.55 -30.72 -18.80
CA ALA A 605 -17.61 -31.76 -19.83
C ALA A 605 -18.96 -32.51 -19.86
N MET A 606 -19.64 -32.64 -18.72
CA MET A 606 -20.89 -33.37 -18.60
C MET A 606 -22.11 -32.56 -19.06
N VAL A 607 -22.17 -31.26 -18.76
CA VAL A 607 -23.38 -30.44 -18.98
C VAL A 607 -23.17 -29.15 -19.77
N GLY A 608 -21.94 -28.84 -20.19
CA GLY A 608 -21.61 -27.57 -20.84
C GLY A 608 -21.32 -26.45 -19.85
N ASP A 609 -20.64 -25.41 -20.32
CA ASP A 609 -20.14 -24.29 -19.51
C ASP A 609 -21.26 -23.33 -19.07
N SER A 610 -22.25 -23.08 -19.94
CA SER A 610 -23.42 -22.23 -19.62
C SER A 610 -24.30 -22.74 -18.48
N ASN A 611 -24.16 -24.02 -18.11
CA ASN A 611 -24.97 -24.68 -17.07
C ASN A 611 -24.27 -24.79 -15.71
N VAL A 612 -23.02 -24.29 -15.59
CA VAL A 612 -22.19 -24.45 -14.39
C VAL A 612 -21.75 -23.08 -13.86
N TRP A 613 -22.08 -22.80 -12.60
CA TRP A 613 -21.54 -21.65 -11.88
C TRP A 613 -20.38 -22.05 -10.98
N LEU A 614 -19.40 -21.14 -10.88
CA LEU A 614 -18.36 -21.19 -9.86
C LEU A 614 -18.64 -20.13 -8.80
N ALA A 615 -18.59 -20.50 -7.53
CA ALA A 615 -18.71 -19.54 -6.44
C ALA A 615 -17.61 -19.78 -5.40
N GLY A 616 -17.08 -18.72 -4.82
CA GLY A 616 -16.11 -18.87 -3.75
C GLY A 616 -15.95 -17.64 -2.89
N HIS A 617 -15.50 -17.85 -1.65
CA HIS A 617 -15.22 -16.78 -0.69
C HIS A 617 -13.76 -16.83 -0.22
N SER A 618 -13.08 -15.67 -0.13
CA SER A 618 -11.71 -15.56 0.39
C SER A 618 -10.75 -16.53 -0.33
N LEU A 619 -10.06 -17.43 0.36
CA LEU A 619 -9.24 -18.49 -0.27
C LEU A 619 -10.05 -19.37 -1.27
N GLY A 620 -11.33 -19.61 -1.00
CA GLY A 620 -12.24 -20.29 -1.91
C GLY A 620 -12.52 -19.50 -3.19
N ALA A 621 -12.59 -18.18 -3.09
CA ALA A 621 -12.72 -17.29 -4.27
C ALA A 621 -11.44 -17.32 -5.12
N ALA A 622 -10.27 -17.39 -4.47
CA ALA A 622 -8.99 -17.61 -5.15
C ALA A 622 -8.95 -18.94 -5.93
N MET A 623 -9.43 -20.05 -5.34
CA MET A 623 -9.56 -21.33 -6.03
C MET A 623 -10.54 -21.27 -7.21
N ALA A 624 -11.73 -20.68 -7.00
CA ALA A 624 -12.73 -20.49 -8.05
C ALA A 624 -12.21 -19.64 -9.20
N MET A 625 -11.45 -18.58 -8.90
CA MET A 625 -10.83 -17.70 -9.87
C MET A 625 -9.79 -18.43 -10.72
N LEU A 626 -8.92 -19.21 -10.09
CA LEU A 626 -7.90 -20.00 -10.81
C LEU A 626 -8.53 -21.06 -11.71
N ALA A 627 -9.59 -21.72 -11.22
CA ALA A 627 -10.33 -22.69 -12.00
C ALA A 627 -11.04 -22.05 -13.19
N GLY A 628 -11.73 -20.93 -12.96
CA GLY A 628 -12.37 -20.14 -14.00
C GLY A 628 -11.39 -19.67 -15.07
N LYS A 629 -10.21 -19.15 -14.70
CA LYS A 629 -9.14 -18.79 -15.64
C LYS A 629 -8.69 -19.97 -16.49
N THR A 630 -8.50 -21.13 -15.87
CA THR A 630 -8.02 -22.33 -16.58
C THR A 630 -9.05 -22.83 -17.58
N ILE A 631 -10.34 -22.76 -17.26
CA ILE A 631 -11.43 -23.16 -18.16
C ILE A 631 -11.68 -22.10 -19.25
N ALA A 632 -11.57 -20.81 -18.93
CA ALA A 632 -11.64 -19.72 -19.89
C ALA A 632 -10.56 -19.83 -20.97
N LYS A 633 -9.35 -20.26 -20.61
CA LYS A 633 -8.26 -20.51 -21.56
C LYS A 633 -8.56 -21.65 -22.55
N THR A 634 -9.52 -22.52 -22.27
CA THR A 634 -9.99 -23.54 -23.22
C THR A 634 -11.20 -23.07 -24.05
N GLY A 635 -11.56 -21.78 -23.98
CA GLY A 635 -12.70 -21.19 -24.70
C GLY A 635 -14.06 -21.34 -24.03
N ASN A 636 -14.12 -21.82 -22.78
CA ASN A 636 -15.36 -22.02 -22.02
C ASN A 636 -15.48 -20.96 -20.92
N PHE A 637 -16.56 -20.17 -20.91
CA PHE A 637 -16.65 -18.97 -20.05
C PHE A 637 -17.66 -19.16 -18.93
N LEU A 638 -17.21 -19.78 -17.84
CA LEU A 638 -18.06 -20.04 -16.67
C LEU A 638 -18.48 -18.75 -15.97
N GLU A 639 -19.73 -18.70 -15.55
CA GLU A 639 -20.20 -17.63 -14.67
C GLU A 639 -19.63 -17.84 -13.26
N ALA A 640 -18.91 -16.82 -12.76
CA ALA A 640 -18.13 -16.93 -11.54
C ALA A 640 -18.44 -15.81 -10.55
N PHE A 641 -18.74 -16.19 -9.31
CA PHE A 641 -19.06 -15.30 -8.19
C PHE A 641 -17.93 -15.34 -7.16
N LEU A 642 -17.09 -14.31 -7.18
CA LEU A 642 -15.85 -14.25 -6.42
C LEU A 642 -16.00 -13.25 -5.26
N PHE A 643 -16.24 -13.76 -4.05
CA PHE A 643 -16.47 -12.94 -2.86
C PHE A 643 -15.18 -12.71 -2.07
N ASN A 644 -14.81 -11.45 -1.91
CA ASN A 644 -13.63 -11.01 -1.17
C ASN A 644 -12.34 -11.81 -1.49
N PRO A 645 -11.99 -12.05 -2.77
CA PRO A 645 -10.75 -12.75 -3.10
C PRO A 645 -9.53 -11.93 -2.66
N PRO A 646 -8.45 -12.59 -2.21
CA PRO A 646 -7.23 -11.90 -1.81
C PRO A 646 -6.48 -11.29 -3.01
N PHE A 647 -6.03 -10.05 -2.85
CA PHE A 647 -5.20 -9.32 -3.81
C PHE A 647 -3.74 -9.30 -3.34
N LEU A 648 -2.84 -9.95 -4.09
CA LEU A 648 -1.45 -10.20 -3.67
C LEU A 648 -0.52 -9.06 -4.11
N SER A 649 -0.68 -7.87 -3.54
CA SER A 649 0.20 -6.71 -3.77
C SER A 649 0.25 -5.80 -2.53
N ALA A 650 1.14 -4.80 -2.55
CA ALA A 650 1.16 -3.76 -1.52
C ALA A 650 -0.22 -3.09 -1.40
N PRO A 651 -0.75 -2.86 -0.18
CA PRO A 651 -2.11 -2.38 -0.01
C PRO A 651 -2.21 -0.85 -0.17
N ILE A 652 -2.09 -0.36 -1.42
CA ILE A 652 -2.08 1.06 -1.81
C ILE A 652 -3.41 1.76 -1.50
N GLU A 653 -4.52 1.04 -1.49
CA GLU A 653 -5.86 1.50 -1.14
C GLU A 653 -5.97 2.01 0.30
N ARG A 654 -5.04 1.61 1.19
CA ARG A 654 -4.97 2.07 2.59
C ARG A 654 -4.46 3.51 2.74
N ILE A 655 -3.99 4.14 1.66
CA ILE A 655 -3.43 5.48 1.70
C ILE A 655 -4.56 6.51 1.63
N ASN A 656 -4.76 7.26 2.72
CA ASN A 656 -5.83 8.26 2.86
C ASN A 656 -5.76 9.43 1.85
N TYR A 657 -4.59 9.66 1.23
CA TYR A 657 -4.37 10.78 0.31
C TYR A 657 -4.53 10.35 -1.16
N GLY A 658 -5.63 10.75 -1.79
CA GLY A 658 -5.99 10.36 -3.15
C GLY A 658 -4.91 10.64 -4.22
N ASN A 659 -4.20 11.77 -4.13
CA ASN A 659 -3.13 12.12 -5.07
C ASN A 659 -1.88 11.23 -4.89
N VAL A 660 -1.58 10.84 -3.65
CA VAL A 660 -0.46 9.93 -3.33
C VAL A 660 -0.77 8.52 -3.79
N LYS A 661 -2.01 8.04 -3.54
CA LYS A 661 -2.53 6.75 -4.03
C LYS A 661 -2.35 6.62 -5.55
N HIS A 662 -2.72 7.66 -6.30
CA HIS A 662 -2.60 7.69 -7.75
C HIS A 662 -1.15 7.77 -8.23
N GLY A 663 -0.32 8.61 -7.60
CA GLY A 663 1.10 8.72 -7.92
C GLY A 663 1.86 7.39 -7.71
N LEU A 664 1.52 6.66 -6.65
CA LEU A 664 2.13 5.36 -6.34
C LEU A 664 1.74 4.28 -7.38
N ARG A 665 0.45 4.20 -7.76
CA ARG A 665 -0.01 3.27 -8.80
C ARG A 665 0.58 3.60 -10.17
N PHE A 666 0.65 4.88 -10.54
CA PHE A 666 1.28 5.31 -11.79
C PHE A 666 2.76 4.91 -11.84
N ALA A 667 3.51 5.17 -10.76
CA ALA A 667 4.91 4.77 -10.65
C ALA A 667 5.08 3.24 -10.77
N SER A 668 4.22 2.47 -10.08
CA SER A 668 4.22 1.02 -10.15
C SER A 668 4.00 0.51 -11.58
N SER A 669 3.01 1.04 -12.31
CA SER A 669 2.74 0.62 -13.69
C SER A 669 3.90 0.92 -14.64
N VAL A 670 4.53 2.09 -14.52
CA VAL A 670 5.68 2.46 -15.35
C VAL A 670 6.89 1.56 -15.06
N ILE A 671 7.15 1.24 -13.78
CA ILE A 671 8.22 0.32 -13.38
C ILE A 671 7.96 -1.08 -13.95
N THR A 672 6.75 -1.62 -13.78
CA THR A 672 6.38 -2.94 -14.30
C THR A 672 6.54 -2.99 -15.83
N ALA A 673 6.04 -1.98 -16.56
CA ALA A 673 6.16 -1.91 -18.01
C ALA A 673 7.64 -1.82 -18.46
N GLY A 674 8.46 -1.04 -17.77
CA GLY A 674 9.90 -0.96 -18.02
C GLY A 674 10.61 -2.30 -17.80
N LEU A 675 10.24 -3.03 -16.75
CA LEU A 675 10.79 -4.35 -16.45
C LEU A 675 10.38 -5.40 -17.51
N VAL A 676 9.11 -5.36 -17.97
CA VAL A 676 8.60 -6.24 -19.05
C VAL A 676 9.34 -5.98 -20.38
N LEU A 677 9.62 -4.72 -20.70
CA LEU A 677 10.40 -4.37 -21.89
C LEU A 677 11.85 -4.87 -21.78
N ALA A 678 12.44 -4.79 -20.59
CA ALA A 678 13.80 -5.28 -20.34
C ALA A 678 13.91 -6.81 -20.38
N THR A 679 12.89 -7.54 -19.92
CA THR A 679 12.90 -9.02 -19.92
C THR A 679 12.55 -9.63 -21.28
N LYS A 680 11.76 -8.95 -22.12
CA LYS A 680 11.45 -9.39 -23.50
C LYS A 680 12.55 -9.07 -24.53
N GLY A 681 13.56 -8.28 -24.16
CA GLY A 681 14.70 -7.94 -25.01
C GLY A 681 15.72 -9.07 -25.14
N ASN A 682 15.35 -10.22 -25.75
CA ASN A 682 16.25 -11.13 -26.49
C ASN A 682 15.61 -12.43 -27.03
N SER A 683 14.28 -12.61 -26.98
CA SER A 683 13.64 -13.81 -27.55
C SER A 683 12.79 -13.46 -28.78
N GLN A 684 13.32 -13.74 -29.97
CA GLN A 684 12.48 -14.04 -31.12
C GLN A 684 11.93 -15.46 -30.92
N THR A 685 10.67 -15.59 -30.50
CA THR A 685 9.96 -16.87 -30.57
C THR A 685 8.45 -16.68 -30.65
N SER A 686 7.89 -17.15 -31.75
CA SER A 686 6.52 -17.68 -31.98
C SER A 686 5.30 -16.89 -31.48
N GLN A 687 4.37 -16.65 -32.40
CA GLN A 687 2.99 -16.21 -32.19
C GLN A 687 2.21 -17.14 -31.23
N SER A 688 2.51 -17.09 -29.93
CA SER A 688 1.57 -17.54 -28.89
C SER A 688 0.71 -16.34 -28.52
N GLU A 689 -0.62 -16.49 -28.66
CA GLU A 689 -1.57 -15.45 -28.26
C GLU A 689 -1.41 -15.12 -26.78
N ASP A 690 -1.43 -13.84 -26.45
CA ASP A 690 -1.28 -13.32 -25.09
C ASP A 690 -2.34 -13.92 -24.15
N PRO A 691 -1.95 -14.66 -23.08
CA PRO A 691 -2.89 -15.26 -22.14
C PRO A 691 -3.88 -14.26 -21.52
N PHE A 692 -3.47 -13.00 -21.37
CA PHE A 692 -4.33 -11.93 -20.83
C PHE A 692 -5.39 -11.50 -21.85
N PHE A 693 -5.08 -11.56 -23.14
CA PHE A 693 -6.03 -11.34 -24.22
C PHE A 693 -7.03 -12.49 -24.32
N ILE A 694 -6.61 -13.75 -24.19
CA ILE A 694 -7.52 -14.91 -24.17
C ILE A 694 -8.51 -14.78 -23.00
N LEU A 695 -8.04 -14.36 -21.83
CA LEU A 695 -8.86 -14.15 -20.65
C LEU A 695 -9.77 -12.90 -20.74
N SER A 696 -9.58 -12.01 -21.72
CA SER A 696 -10.36 -10.76 -21.84
C SER A 696 -11.86 -10.97 -22.09
N ALA A 697 -12.20 -12.09 -22.75
CA ALA A 697 -13.58 -12.50 -23.01
C ALA A 697 -14.29 -12.99 -21.74
N TRP A 698 -13.55 -13.49 -20.75
CA TRP A 698 -14.12 -13.95 -19.48
C TRP A 698 -14.37 -12.77 -18.54
N THR A 699 -15.62 -12.59 -18.09
CA THR A 699 -16.02 -11.47 -17.21
C THR A 699 -16.65 -12.00 -15.92
N PRO A 700 -15.85 -12.38 -14.91
CA PRO A 700 -16.37 -12.84 -13.62
C PRO A 700 -17.04 -11.71 -12.82
N CYS A 701 -17.98 -12.08 -11.94
CA CYS A 701 -18.57 -11.21 -10.93
C CYS A 701 -17.65 -11.15 -9.69
N LEU A 702 -17.08 -9.98 -9.44
CA LEU A 702 -16.11 -9.74 -8.38
C LEU A 702 -16.73 -8.84 -7.30
N PHE A 703 -16.86 -9.38 -6.09
CA PHE A 703 -17.50 -8.71 -4.95
C PHE A 703 -16.46 -8.34 -3.91
N VAL A 704 -16.31 -7.05 -3.61
CA VAL A 704 -15.28 -6.52 -2.69
C VAL A 704 -15.83 -5.48 -1.73
N ASN A 705 -15.21 -5.37 -0.56
CA ASN A 705 -15.52 -4.34 0.43
C ASN A 705 -14.31 -3.39 0.62
N PRO A 706 -14.48 -2.06 0.56
CA PRO A 706 -13.38 -1.11 0.79
C PRO A 706 -12.73 -1.24 2.17
N THR A 707 -13.50 -1.70 3.17
CA THR A 707 -13.01 -1.92 4.55
C THR A 707 -12.33 -3.27 4.75
N ASP A 708 -12.37 -4.15 3.73
CA ASP A 708 -11.64 -5.41 3.70
C ASP A 708 -10.25 -5.21 3.07
N HIS A 709 -9.21 -5.23 3.91
CA HIS A 709 -7.82 -5.03 3.48
C HIS A 709 -7.28 -6.11 2.54
N LEU A 710 -7.96 -7.23 2.36
CA LEU A 710 -7.51 -8.33 1.51
C LEU A 710 -7.94 -8.16 0.07
N CYS A 711 -9.11 -7.58 -0.16
CA CYS A 711 -9.71 -7.46 -1.49
C CYS A 711 -9.90 -6.01 -1.96
N SER A 712 -9.80 -5.02 -1.07
CA SER A 712 -10.00 -3.59 -1.40
C SER A 712 -9.08 -3.08 -2.52
N GLU A 713 -7.89 -3.66 -2.69
CA GLU A 713 -6.97 -3.32 -3.79
C GLU A 713 -7.55 -3.52 -5.19
N TYR A 714 -8.53 -4.43 -5.36
CA TYR A 714 -9.22 -4.60 -6.64
C TYR A 714 -9.92 -3.32 -7.10
N ILE A 715 -10.41 -2.49 -6.16
CA ILE A 715 -11.06 -1.21 -6.46
C ILE A 715 -10.04 -0.30 -7.16
N GLY A 716 -8.91 -0.06 -6.52
CA GLY A 716 -7.87 0.78 -7.09
C GLY A 716 -7.18 0.16 -8.31
N TYR A 717 -7.10 -1.16 -8.43
CA TYR A 717 -6.59 -1.84 -9.63
C TYR A 717 -7.42 -1.48 -10.88
N PHE A 718 -8.74 -1.67 -10.82
CA PHE A 718 -9.62 -1.39 -11.96
C PHE A 718 -9.80 0.12 -12.22
N GLU A 719 -9.89 0.95 -11.17
CA GLU A 719 -9.99 2.40 -11.31
C GLU A 719 -8.73 3.02 -11.93
N HIS A 720 -7.54 2.57 -11.51
CA HIS A 720 -6.26 3.04 -12.06
C HIS A 720 -6.14 2.72 -13.55
N ARG A 721 -6.51 1.50 -13.93
CA ARG A 721 -6.51 1.07 -15.34
C ARG A 721 -7.38 1.97 -16.22
N LYS A 722 -8.63 2.20 -15.79
CA LYS A 722 -9.56 3.08 -16.50
C LYS A 722 -8.99 4.49 -16.66
N LYS A 723 -8.39 5.03 -15.59
CA LYS A 723 -7.78 6.36 -15.61
C LYS A 723 -6.56 6.44 -16.53
N MET A 724 -5.72 5.40 -16.58
CA MET A 724 -4.57 5.34 -17.50
C MET A 724 -4.99 5.33 -18.96
N GLU A 725 -6.10 4.67 -19.29
CA GLU A 725 -6.72 4.74 -20.61
C GLU A 725 -7.23 6.16 -20.92
N GLU A 726 -7.93 6.81 -19.99
CA GLU A 726 -8.45 8.17 -20.14
C GLU A 726 -7.35 9.23 -20.35
N ILE A 727 -6.18 9.07 -19.73
CA ILE A 727 -5.05 10.02 -19.82
C ILE A 727 -4.11 9.70 -21.01
N GLY A 728 -4.42 8.68 -21.82
CA GLY A 728 -3.64 8.34 -23.02
C GLY A 728 -2.40 7.48 -22.77
N TYR A 729 -2.23 6.94 -21.55
CA TYR A 729 -1.15 6.02 -21.19
C TYR A 729 -1.59 4.55 -21.19
N GLY A 730 -2.71 4.22 -21.83
CA GLY A 730 -3.27 2.86 -21.89
C GLY A 730 -2.34 1.82 -22.52
N ALA A 731 -1.35 2.20 -23.33
CA ALA A 731 -0.33 1.26 -23.84
C ALA A 731 0.65 0.81 -22.74
N ILE A 732 1.10 1.73 -21.88
CA ILE A 732 1.98 1.43 -20.74
C ILE A 732 1.21 0.58 -19.72
N GLU A 733 -0.05 0.94 -19.46
CA GLU A 733 -0.89 0.18 -18.54
C GLU A 733 -1.22 -1.22 -19.05
N ARG A 734 -1.43 -1.41 -20.36
CA ARG A 734 -1.61 -2.75 -20.94
C ARG A 734 -0.38 -3.64 -20.75
N LEU A 735 0.82 -3.09 -20.91
CA LEU A 735 2.08 -3.80 -20.64
C LEU A 735 2.24 -4.14 -19.14
N ALA A 736 1.85 -3.21 -18.26
CA ALA A 736 1.97 -3.37 -16.81
C ALA A 736 0.93 -4.32 -16.21
N THR A 737 -0.33 -4.25 -16.65
CA THR A 737 -1.47 -5.00 -16.07
C THR A 737 -1.39 -6.51 -16.27
N GLN A 738 -0.54 -6.98 -17.19
CA GLN A 738 -0.29 -8.39 -17.44
C GLN A 738 0.69 -9.02 -16.45
N ASN A 739 1.38 -8.20 -15.65
CA ASN A 739 2.47 -8.66 -14.81
C ASN A 739 2.39 -8.03 -13.40
N SER A 740 2.58 -8.83 -12.36
CA SER A 740 2.79 -8.30 -11.01
C SER A 740 4.27 -7.99 -10.79
N LEU A 741 4.58 -6.92 -10.04
CA LEU A 741 5.94 -6.63 -9.59
C LEU A 741 6.55 -7.81 -8.82
N GLY A 742 5.73 -8.54 -8.05
CA GLY A 742 6.16 -9.72 -7.30
C GLY A 742 6.56 -10.89 -8.20
N ASP A 743 5.81 -11.16 -9.27
CA ASP A 743 6.06 -12.30 -10.17
C ASP A 743 7.25 -12.03 -11.11
N LEU A 744 7.40 -10.79 -11.56
CA LEU A 744 8.58 -10.36 -12.32
C LEU A 744 9.86 -10.40 -11.47
N PHE A 745 9.76 -10.05 -10.19
CA PHE A 745 10.88 -10.16 -9.26
C PHE A 745 11.25 -11.64 -9.00
N MET A 746 10.25 -12.51 -8.81
CA MET A 746 10.48 -13.93 -8.58
C MET A 746 11.02 -14.68 -9.81
N SER A 747 10.60 -14.30 -11.01
CA SER A 747 11.11 -14.90 -12.27
C SER A 747 12.59 -14.53 -12.54
N VAL A 748 13.05 -13.37 -12.06
CA VAL A 748 14.46 -12.95 -12.14
C VAL A 748 15.33 -13.62 -11.08
N VAL A 749 14.79 -13.88 -9.89
CA VAL A 749 15.51 -14.53 -8.77
C VAL A 749 15.67 -16.05 -8.97
N ARG A 750 14.75 -16.71 -9.68
CA ARG A 750 14.74 -18.17 -9.87
C ARG A 750 14.83 -18.53 -11.34
N ARG A 751 16.06 -18.61 -11.89
CA ARG A 751 16.29 -19.23 -13.20
C ARG A 751 15.70 -20.65 -13.16
N SER A 752 14.70 -20.96 -14.00
CA SER A 752 14.14 -22.30 -14.33
C SER A 752 12.94 -22.88 -13.54
N ALA A 753 12.00 -22.06 -13.06
CA ALA A 753 10.62 -22.54 -12.85
C ALA A 753 9.66 -21.68 -13.70
N GLU A 754 8.73 -22.30 -14.43
CA GLU A 754 7.66 -21.60 -15.14
C GLU A 754 6.98 -20.63 -14.17
N ALA A 755 7.04 -19.32 -14.46
CA ALA A 755 6.49 -18.30 -13.60
C ALA A 755 4.98 -18.52 -13.48
N ALA A 756 4.49 -18.83 -12.27
CA ALA A 756 3.06 -18.98 -12.02
C ALA A 756 2.35 -17.65 -12.33
N GLU A 757 1.30 -17.71 -13.15
CA GLU A 757 0.54 -16.53 -13.55
C GLU A 757 -0.08 -15.84 -12.32
N PRO A 758 -0.04 -14.50 -12.23
CA PRO A 758 -0.62 -13.75 -11.12
C PRO A 758 -2.09 -14.10 -10.92
N LEU A 759 -2.40 -14.71 -9.78
CA LEU A 759 -3.76 -15.13 -9.46
C LEU A 759 -4.75 -13.95 -9.48
N HIS A 760 -4.34 -12.80 -8.93
CA HIS A 760 -5.22 -11.67 -8.68
C HIS A 760 -5.48 -10.77 -9.89
N LEU A 761 -4.70 -10.86 -10.97
CA LEU A 761 -4.87 -9.99 -12.15
C LEU A 761 -5.99 -10.51 -13.07
N LEU A 762 -7.01 -9.70 -13.31
CA LEU A 762 -8.16 -10.03 -14.16
C LEU A 762 -8.28 -8.97 -15.28
N PRO A 763 -8.34 -9.37 -16.56
CA PRO A 763 -8.49 -8.39 -17.64
C PRO A 763 -9.84 -7.66 -17.60
N SER A 764 -10.92 -8.40 -17.36
CA SER A 764 -12.30 -7.95 -17.34
C SER A 764 -13.00 -8.46 -16.09
N ALA A 765 -13.95 -7.70 -15.53
CA ALA A 765 -14.79 -8.13 -14.41
C ALA A 765 -16.03 -7.22 -14.23
N TYR A 766 -17.11 -7.78 -13.68
CA TYR A 766 -18.18 -7.00 -13.04
C TYR A 766 -17.78 -6.74 -11.59
N LEU A 767 -17.20 -5.58 -11.30
CA LEU A 767 -16.77 -5.20 -9.97
C LEU A 767 -17.95 -4.61 -9.17
N THR A 768 -18.41 -5.31 -8.15
CA THR A 768 -19.41 -4.86 -7.19
C THR A 768 -18.74 -4.49 -5.87
N VAL A 769 -18.81 -3.21 -5.51
CA VAL A 769 -18.24 -2.66 -4.27
C VAL A 769 -19.35 -2.49 -3.24
N ASN A 770 -19.21 -3.09 -2.06
CA ASN A 770 -20.12 -2.87 -0.93
C ASN A 770 -19.74 -1.60 -0.17
N LEU A 771 -20.56 -0.56 -0.30
CA LEU A 771 -20.38 0.73 0.35
C LEU A 771 -21.14 0.84 1.68
N THR A 772 -21.80 -0.25 2.10
CA THR A 772 -22.47 -0.32 3.41
C THR A 772 -21.42 -0.26 4.53
N PRO A 773 -21.56 0.61 5.55
CA PRO A 773 -20.59 0.69 6.64
C PRO A 773 -20.44 -0.64 7.40
N SER A 774 -19.20 -1.06 7.59
CA SER A 774 -18.84 -2.22 8.44
C SER A 774 -18.23 -1.71 9.75
N GLN A 775 -18.58 -2.34 10.88
CA GLN A 775 -18.03 -1.99 12.20
C GLN A 775 -16.58 -2.45 12.36
N ASP A 776 -16.24 -3.59 11.77
CA ASP A 776 -14.89 -4.16 11.83
C ASP A 776 -14.52 -4.91 10.54
N PHE A 777 -13.25 -5.28 10.45
CA PHE A 777 -12.72 -6.09 9.36
C PHE A 777 -13.44 -7.45 9.22
N LYS A 778 -13.89 -8.06 10.33
CA LYS A 778 -14.54 -9.37 10.30
C LYS A 778 -15.89 -9.31 9.59
N GLN A 779 -16.66 -8.25 9.84
CA GLN A 779 -17.90 -7.97 9.16
C GLN A 779 -17.66 -7.60 7.68
N ALA A 780 -16.61 -6.80 7.43
CA ALA A 780 -16.20 -6.40 6.09
C ALA A 780 -15.67 -7.54 5.21
N HIS A 781 -15.05 -8.57 5.82
CA HIS A 781 -14.54 -9.73 5.12
C HIS A 781 -15.58 -10.86 5.05
N GLY A 782 -16.49 -10.96 6.02
CA GLY A 782 -17.44 -12.08 6.11
C GLY A 782 -18.37 -12.21 4.91
N ILE A 783 -18.65 -13.46 4.51
CA ILE A 783 -19.54 -13.78 3.39
C ILE A 783 -21.00 -13.33 3.68
N GLN A 784 -21.38 -13.20 4.96
CA GLN A 784 -22.75 -12.84 5.36
C GLN A 784 -23.19 -11.45 4.91
N GLN A 785 -22.25 -10.56 4.59
CA GLN A 785 -22.60 -9.23 4.11
C GLN A 785 -23.29 -9.27 2.74
N TRP A 786 -23.16 -10.35 1.96
CA TRP A 786 -23.49 -10.33 0.53
C TRP A 786 -24.95 -10.66 0.19
N TRP A 787 -25.74 -11.05 1.19
CA TRP A 787 -27.15 -11.41 1.05
C TRP A 787 -28.08 -10.58 1.94
N ARG A 788 -27.61 -9.45 2.47
CA ARG A 788 -28.47 -8.53 3.24
C ARG A 788 -29.41 -7.74 2.33
N PRO A 789 -30.64 -7.41 2.78
CA PRO A 789 -31.60 -6.64 1.99
C PRO A 789 -31.25 -5.14 1.90
N ASP A 790 -30.47 -4.61 2.85
CA ASP A 790 -30.17 -3.19 3.04
C ASP A 790 -28.79 -2.76 2.49
N LEU A 791 -28.32 -3.40 1.42
CA LEU A 791 -26.97 -3.16 0.89
C LEU A 791 -26.91 -1.95 -0.05
N HIS A 792 -25.95 -1.06 0.20
CA HIS A 792 -25.56 -0.02 -0.74
C HIS A 792 -24.41 -0.52 -1.62
N LEU A 793 -24.73 -0.97 -2.84
CA LEU A 793 -23.77 -1.58 -3.76
C LEU A 793 -23.50 -0.69 -4.98
N LYS A 794 -22.23 -0.55 -5.35
CA LYS A 794 -21.80 0.10 -6.60
C LYS A 794 -21.24 -0.94 -7.56
N CYS A 795 -21.92 -1.19 -8.67
CA CYS A 795 -21.49 -2.15 -9.70
C CYS A 795 -20.95 -1.41 -10.93
N ASN A 796 -19.73 -1.77 -11.35
CA ASN A 796 -19.07 -1.23 -12.54
C ASN A 796 -18.53 -2.39 -13.40
N LEU A 797 -18.80 -2.34 -14.71
CA LEU A 797 -18.20 -3.25 -15.68
C LEU A 797 -16.86 -2.69 -16.16
N TYR A 798 -15.78 -3.45 -15.96
CA TYR A 798 -14.48 -3.19 -16.54
C TYR A 798 -14.18 -4.22 -17.62
N LYS A 799 -13.89 -3.77 -18.84
CA LYS A 799 -13.54 -4.63 -19.97
C LYS A 799 -12.16 -4.27 -20.49
N TYR A 800 -11.33 -5.29 -20.70
CA TYR A 800 -10.11 -5.16 -21.50
C TYR A 800 -10.51 -4.91 -22.96
N LYS A 801 -9.94 -3.86 -23.59
CA LYS A 801 -10.21 -3.48 -24.99
C LYS A 801 -9.01 -3.66 -25.90
#